data_AF-A0A916K8J5-F1
#
_entry.id   AF-A0A916K8J5-F1
#
_cell.length_a   1.000
_cell.length_b   1.000
_cell.length_c   1.000
_cell.angle_alpha   90.00
_cell.angle_beta   90.00
_cell.angle_gamma   90.00
#
_symmetry.space_group_name_H-M   'P 1'
#
loop_
_entity.id
_entity.type
_entity.pdbx_description
1 polymer ?
#
loop_
_entity_poly.entity_id
_entity_poly.type
_entity_poly.pdbx_seq_one_letter_code
_entity_poly.pdbx_strand_id
1 'polypeptide(L)'
;MVMNLCSMDDRDGKPVWSLIKPYGSKMDIVGERGLLFSGQTGPAYAGLLCGESMKEDDFVFETSFQIDRLGAVLKPMVMIIPRTMNFEQMHHYAIQYVLDKGRLKWRLINSAAPAAFNNAAGAGREIPYLLRWGQTYTASILIRNTAETHVHIQFYLDDPENPETGKKPLIDFIDRSPYRILRNRDVGPQVGASGSPDVQPSVLFSGMRLLTLEQWDRLKSKPSIRPQDAIATNSVRAVARDNENAEKLALPTLFSDHMVLQRRKSIPVWGKGKEGERVFVSFAGQTAETTVHNGKWLLKLDPVEAGGPYEMTVHSKEEQITLRDVLVGEVWVLSGQSNMEFSMKRVGDPADVVQANYPRIRLFTSRLNMFEAPQWDIAGGAWTAATPEMVSEFPAAGFYFGLELHQKHHVPIGLIATAVGGTDILMWMSGELVKELSLISPVHRQRPNYLYNARIAPLQPFAIAGVAWWQGEHNASNKDKHYSLLFSSMINDWRKRWGQGDFPFLYVQLSSYNDVDFPALRDEQLMTLTLTKNTGMAVTMDNGEITDIHPRNKKEAGYRLSLMADALAYGKPVEYMGPIYKDMVIKGNRAFIRFEHIGSGLMVKGEKLKGFTISGSDHAFVDADVWIEGDEVVVFHETITDPVAVRYAYEGYPEANLFNREGLPASPFRTDRS
;
A
#
# COMPACT_ATOMS: atom_id res chain seq x y z
N MET A 1 -3.32 23.72 23.01
CA MET A 1 -3.11 24.27 24.37
C MET A 1 -4.38 24.02 25.18
N VAL A 2 -4.25 23.77 26.50
CA VAL A 2 -5.30 23.61 27.56
C VAL A 2 -6.07 22.26 27.53
N MET A 3 -6.09 21.32 28.51
CA MET A 3 -6.13 21.19 30.01
C MET A 3 -7.53 21.17 30.68
N ASN A 4 -7.76 20.10 31.49
CA ASN A 4 -8.58 19.96 32.74
C ASN A 4 -10.14 19.95 32.70
N LEU A 5 -10.94 19.30 33.59
CA LEU A 5 -10.77 18.63 34.92
C LEU A 5 -12.06 17.83 35.36
N CYS A 6 -11.89 16.96 36.39
CA CYS A 6 -12.86 16.44 37.42
C CYS A 6 -13.82 15.26 37.11
N SER A 7 -14.18 14.35 38.05
CA SER A 7 -13.98 14.24 39.52
C SER A 7 -14.06 12.77 40.03
N MET A 8 -13.67 12.53 41.29
CA MET A 8 -14.03 11.34 42.09
C MET A 8 -15.43 11.51 42.72
N ASP A 9 -16.20 10.43 42.91
CA ASP A 9 -16.59 9.92 44.24
C ASP A 9 -17.26 8.52 44.16
N ASP A 10 -17.10 7.80 45.27
CA ASP A 10 -17.49 6.44 45.61
C ASP A 10 -19.01 6.20 45.72
N ARG A 11 -19.32 4.90 45.75
CA ARG A 11 -20.54 4.19 46.18
C ARG A 11 -21.49 3.82 45.04
N ASP A 12 -21.49 2.51 44.75
CA ASP A 12 -22.38 1.77 43.82
C ASP A 12 -21.98 1.73 42.33
N GLY A 13 -20.95 0.95 42.02
CA GLY A 13 -20.88 0.14 40.78
C GLY A 13 -20.82 0.88 39.43
N LYS A 14 -19.59 1.13 38.95
CA LYS A 14 -19.05 0.94 37.57
C LYS A 14 -17.97 2.00 37.25
N PRO A 15 -16.69 1.62 37.05
CA PRO A 15 -15.69 2.52 36.48
C PRO A 15 -15.82 2.64 34.95
N VAL A 16 -15.83 3.89 34.47
CA VAL A 16 -15.65 4.32 33.07
C VAL A 16 -14.17 4.70 32.88
N TRP A 17 -13.55 4.28 31.78
CA TRP A 17 -12.16 4.62 31.45
C TRP A 17 -12.11 5.75 30.41
N SER A 18 -11.23 6.74 30.62
CA SER A 18 -10.84 7.74 29.61
C SER A 18 -9.33 7.70 29.38
N LEU A 19 -8.95 7.60 28.10
CA LEU A 19 -7.60 7.35 27.59
C LEU A 19 -6.90 8.67 27.21
N ILE A 20 -5.63 8.86 27.59
CA ILE A 20 -4.77 9.91 27.02
C ILE A 20 -3.75 9.24 26.10
N LYS A 21 -3.79 9.59 24.80
CA LYS A 21 -2.99 9.02 23.71
C LYS A 21 -1.98 10.04 23.18
N PRO A 22 -0.69 9.71 22.96
CA PRO A 22 0.18 10.50 22.08
C PRO A 22 -0.18 10.20 20.62
N TYR A 23 -0.22 11.24 19.79
CA TYR A 23 -0.65 11.14 18.39
C TYR A 23 0.17 10.10 17.61
N GLY A 24 -0.52 9.14 16.97
CA GLY A 24 0.08 8.20 16.01
C GLY A 24 0.61 6.86 16.55
N SER A 25 0.59 6.59 17.85
CA SER A 25 1.12 5.32 18.40
C SER A 25 0.05 4.24 18.60
N LYS A 26 0.38 2.97 18.31
CA LYS A 26 -0.33 1.79 18.82
C LYS A 26 0.45 1.18 19.98
N MET A 27 -0.27 0.75 21.02
CA MET A 27 0.27 0.09 22.21
C MET A 27 -0.12 -1.39 22.15
N ASP A 28 0.87 -2.29 22.20
CA ASP A 28 0.65 -3.72 22.34
C ASP A 28 1.19 -4.17 23.71
N ILE A 29 0.38 -4.96 24.43
CA ILE A 29 0.75 -5.56 25.71
C ILE A 29 1.45 -6.89 25.41
N VAL A 30 2.73 -7.01 25.74
CA VAL A 30 3.48 -8.27 25.61
C VAL A 30 3.57 -8.92 26.99
N GLY A 31 2.49 -9.59 27.39
CA GLY A 31 2.40 -10.33 28.66
C GLY A 31 2.61 -9.48 29.92
N GLU A 32 2.80 -10.14 31.07
CA GLU A 32 3.02 -9.48 32.38
C GLU A 32 4.37 -8.74 32.53
N ARG A 33 5.19 -8.62 31.47
CA ARG A 33 6.61 -8.23 31.58
C ARG A 33 7.07 -7.04 30.72
N GLY A 34 6.19 -6.33 30.01
CA GLY A 34 6.57 -5.06 29.37
C GLY A 34 5.54 -4.48 28.41
N LEU A 35 5.64 -3.17 28.17
CA LEU A 35 4.85 -2.41 27.20
C LEU A 35 5.70 -2.05 25.98
N LEU A 36 5.12 -2.18 24.79
CA LEU A 36 5.77 -1.86 23.52
C LEU A 36 5.04 -0.70 22.81
N PHE A 37 5.81 0.25 22.27
CA PHE A 37 5.29 1.35 21.45
C PHE A 37 5.75 1.20 20.00
N SER A 38 4.81 1.39 19.06
CA SER A 38 5.12 1.51 17.63
C SER A 38 4.61 2.85 17.09
N GLY A 39 5.42 3.51 16.26
CA GLY A 39 5.05 4.73 15.52
C GLY A 39 5.12 4.49 14.01
N GLN A 40 4.12 4.97 13.28
CA GLN A 40 4.14 4.99 11.81
C GLN A 40 4.70 6.33 11.33
N THR A 41 5.63 6.29 10.38
CA THR A 41 6.32 7.41 9.70
C THR A 41 7.62 7.92 10.38
N GLY A 42 8.73 7.19 10.16
CA GLY A 42 10.09 7.55 10.62
C GLY A 42 11.01 6.33 10.74
N PRO A 43 12.35 6.48 10.97
CA PRO A 43 13.21 5.33 11.17
C PRO A 43 12.69 4.48 12.34
N ALA A 44 12.34 3.22 12.08
CA ALA A 44 11.69 2.33 13.05
C ALA A 44 12.40 2.29 14.42
N TYR A 45 11.74 2.83 15.45
CA TYR A 45 12.17 2.79 16.85
C TYR A 45 11.60 1.55 17.53
N ALA A 46 12.43 0.79 18.24
CA ALA A 46 11.99 -0.22 19.21
C ALA A 46 12.48 0.23 20.59
N GLY A 47 11.56 0.41 21.54
CA GLY A 47 11.85 0.78 22.93
C GLY A 47 11.26 -0.25 23.89
N LEU A 48 11.99 -0.55 24.97
CA LEU A 48 11.57 -1.47 26.02
C LEU A 48 11.36 -0.68 27.33
N LEU A 49 10.21 -0.87 28.00
CA LEU A 49 9.99 -0.43 29.38
C LEU A 49 10.15 -1.62 30.31
N CYS A 50 11.08 -1.53 31.26
CA CYS A 50 11.41 -2.64 32.15
C CYS A 50 10.45 -2.75 33.34
N GLY A 51 9.63 -3.82 33.35
CA GLY A 51 8.81 -4.23 34.50
C GLY A 51 9.61 -5.01 35.56
N GLU A 52 9.03 -5.21 36.74
CA GLU A 52 9.84 -5.45 37.94
C GLU A 52 10.27 -6.91 38.18
N SER A 53 10.04 -7.78 37.19
CA SER A 53 10.66 -9.11 37.12
C SER A 53 11.97 -9.13 36.31
N MET A 54 12.45 -8.00 35.79
CA MET A 54 13.70 -7.92 35.01
C MET A 54 14.96 -7.84 35.90
N LYS A 55 14.99 -8.67 36.94
CA LYS A 55 16.20 -8.85 37.73
C LYS A 55 17.03 -9.95 37.06
N GLU A 56 18.26 -9.59 36.70
CA GLU A 56 19.43 -10.48 36.54
C GLU A 56 19.70 -11.13 35.18
N ASP A 57 18.97 -10.82 34.10
CA ASP A 57 19.27 -11.42 32.79
C ASP A 57 20.02 -10.47 31.83
N ASP A 58 21.12 -10.98 31.26
CA ASP A 58 21.81 -10.43 30.10
C ASP A 58 20.97 -10.68 28.83
N PHE A 59 20.88 -9.69 27.92
CA PHE A 59 20.06 -9.80 26.70
C PHE A 59 20.89 -9.72 25.44
N VAL A 60 20.50 -10.48 24.41
CA VAL A 60 21.10 -10.41 23.09
C VAL A 60 20.07 -10.00 22.03
N PHE A 61 20.37 -8.94 21.31
CA PHE A 61 19.66 -8.56 20.09
C PHE A 61 20.45 -9.02 18.88
N GLU A 62 19.80 -9.72 17.97
CA GLU A 62 20.43 -10.19 16.74
C GLU A 62 19.69 -9.68 15.50
N THR A 63 20.47 -9.27 14.49
CA THR A 63 19.97 -9.00 13.14
C THR A 63 20.99 -9.42 12.09
N SER A 64 20.52 -9.67 10.87
CA SER A 64 21.36 -10.00 9.72
C SER A 64 21.26 -8.92 8.65
N PHE A 65 22.38 -8.60 8.01
CA PHE A 65 22.46 -7.60 6.95
C PHE A 65 23.41 -8.01 5.82
N GLN A 66 23.19 -7.44 4.63
CA GLN A 66 24.07 -7.58 3.46
C GLN A 66 24.55 -6.20 3.00
N ILE A 67 25.72 -6.15 2.37
CA ILE A 67 26.33 -4.90 1.89
C ILE A 67 26.10 -4.75 0.39
N ASP A 68 25.40 -3.69 0.00
CA ASP A 68 25.16 -3.33 -1.39
C ASP A 68 26.31 -2.51 -2.03
N ARG A 69 26.23 -2.27 -3.35
CA ARG A 69 27.29 -1.56 -4.10
C ARG A 69 27.42 -0.06 -3.76
N LEU A 70 26.48 0.51 -3.01
CA LEU A 70 26.52 1.91 -2.59
C LEU A 70 27.02 2.07 -1.14
N GLY A 71 27.36 0.96 -0.48
CA GLY A 71 27.80 0.95 0.91
C GLY A 71 26.67 1.23 1.91
N ALA A 72 25.40 0.99 1.56
CA ALA A 72 24.30 1.19 2.49
C ALA A 72 24.06 -0.08 3.32
N VAL A 73 24.11 0.05 4.65
CA VAL A 73 23.56 -0.90 5.62
C VAL A 73 22.85 -0.09 6.70
N LEU A 74 21.57 -0.35 6.97
CA LEU A 74 20.92 -0.09 8.26
C LEU A 74 19.69 -1.03 8.36
N LYS A 75 19.41 -1.75 9.45
CA LYS A 75 19.34 -1.33 10.87
C LYS A 75 19.50 -2.54 11.83
N PRO A 76 19.90 -2.32 13.09
CA PRO A 76 18.90 -2.02 14.12
C PRO A 76 19.27 -0.83 15.02
N MET A 77 18.25 -0.15 15.56
CA MET A 77 18.38 0.80 16.66
C MET A 77 18.09 0.08 17.98
N VAL A 78 18.91 0.32 19.00
CA VAL A 78 18.64 -0.12 20.38
C VAL A 78 18.46 1.11 21.23
N MET A 79 17.29 1.26 21.86
CA MET A 79 16.94 2.36 22.76
C MET A 79 17.15 1.92 24.23
N ILE A 80 17.95 2.68 24.99
CA ILE A 80 18.15 2.51 26.44
C ILE A 80 17.60 3.76 27.12
N ILE A 81 16.75 3.61 28.16
CA ILE A 81 16.02 4.70 28.83
C ILE A 81 16.51 4.88 30.29
N PRO A 82 17.03 6.05 30.71
CA PRO A 82 17.33 6.32 32.12
C PRO A 82 16.39 7.32 32.86
N ARG A 83 16.01 6.90 34.07
CA ARG A 83 15.89 7.53 35.41
C ARG A 83 14.89 8.65 35.81
N THR A 84 14.45 9.64 35.02
CA THR A 84 13.60 10.71 35.65
C THR A 84 12.37 11.13 34.84
N MET A 85 11.19 11.01 35.46
CA MET A 85 9.89 11.56 35.02
C MET A 85 9.87 13.10 35.09
N ASN A 86 10.78 13.72 34.36
CA ASN A 86 10.57 15.05 33.79
C ASN A 86 10.78 14.87 32.29
N PHE A 87 9.72 15.08 31.49
CA PHE A 87 9.75 14.88 30.03
C PHE A 87 10.85 15.68 29.32
N GLU A 88 11.44 16.68 29.99
CA GLU A 88 12.51 17.54 29.47
C GLU A 88 13.93 16.94 29.53
N GLN A 89 14.16 15.79 30.19
CA GLN A 89 15.51 15.21 30.36
C GLN A 89 15.61 13.71 29.98
N MET A 90 14.83 13.25 29.01
CA MET A 90 15.04 11.90 28.45
C MET A 90 16.33 11.86 27.62
N HIS A 91 17.26 10.97 28.01
CA HIS A 91 18.42 10.62 27.20
C HIS A 91 18.09 9.39 26.35
N HIS A 92 17.96 9.55 25.04
CA HIS A 92 17.79 8.41 24.13
C HIS A 92 19.11 7.99 23.53
N TYR A 93 19.55 6.75 23.77
CA TYR A 93 20.73 6.22 23.12
C TYR A 93 20.37 5.52 21.81
N ALA A 94 21.15 5.76 20.75
CA ALA A 94 21.09 5.02 19.49
C ALA A 94 22.50 4.76 18.98
N ILE A 95 22.83 3.52 18.64
CA ILE A 95 24.07 3.23 17.91
C ILE A 95 23.74 3.33 16.43
N GLN A 96 24.33 4.31 15.76
CA GLN A 96 24.22 4.47 14.31
C GLN A 96 25.45 3.87 13.65
N TYR A 97 25.22 3.07 12.62
CA TYR A 97 26.26 2.50 11.77
C TYR A 97 26.30 3.24 10.44
N VAL A 98 27.50 3.45 9.92
CA VAL A 98 27.75 4.02 8.60
C VAL A 98 28.87 3.22 7.97
N LEU A 99 28.67 2.71 6.77
CA LEU A 99 29.78 2.19 5.99
C LEU A 99 30.47 3.36 5.29
N ASP A 100 31.77 3.49 5.46
CA ASP A 100 32.57 4.48 4.75
C ASP A 100 33.76 3.76 4.10
N LYS A 101 33.82 3.79 2.76
CA LYS A 101 34.88 3.16 1.95
C LYS A 101 35.17 1.69 2.33
N GLY A 102 34.10 0.91 2.59
CA GLY A 102 34.20 -0.52 2.93
C GLY A 102 34.56 -0.82 4.39
N ARG A 103 34.70 0.21 5.24
CA ARG A 103 34.92 0.07 6.68
C ARG A 103 33.66 0.41 7.45
N LEU A 104 33.37 -0.38 8.49
CA LEU A 104 32.25 -0.11 9.37
C LEU A 104 32.62 0.98 10.38
N LYS A 105 31.95 2.12 10.29
CA LYS A 105 31.98 3.17 11.31
C LYS A 105 30.72 3.07 12.15
N TRP A 106 30.83 3.37 13.43
CA TRP A 106 29.68 3.50 14.31
C TRP A 106 29.80 4.77 15.13
N ARG A 107 28.68 5.25 15.65
CA ARG A 107 28.62 6.30 16.68
C ARG A 107 27.47 6.06 17.63
N LEU A 108 27.67 6.35 18.91
CA LEU A 108 26.61 6.42 19.90
C LEU A 108 26.00 7.82 19.87
N ILE A 109 24.69 7.91 19.69
CA ILE A 109 23.91 9.15 19.68
C ILE A 109 23.12 9.19 20.97
N ASN A 110 23.19 10.28 21.73
CA ASN A 110 22.31 10.56 22.87
C ASN A 110 21.38 11.70 22.48
N SER A 111 20.05 11.51 22.46
CA SER A 111 19.10 12.58 22.20
C SER A 111 18.40 12.99 23.49
N ALA A 112 18.82 14.13 24.03
CA ALA A 112 18.05 14.94 24.97
C ALA A 112 18.05 16.38 24.42
N ALA A 113 16.87 16.96 24.23
CA ALA A 113 16.55 18.32 23.77
C ALA A 113 16.44 18.62 22.25
N PRO A 114 15.51 19.51 21.82
CA PRO A 114 15.18 19.77 20.42
C PRO A 114 16.09 20.82 19.77
N ALA A 115 16.31 20.65 18.46
CA ALA A 115 16.72 21.67 17.47
C ALA A 115 18.16 22.24 17.43
N ALA A 116 19.14 21.79 18.21
CA ALA A 116 20.49 22.38 18.10
C ALA A 116 21.68 21.43 18.34
N PHE A 117 21.79 20.28 17.67
CA PHE A 117 23.07 19.55 17.63
C PHE A 117 23.25 18.72 16.34
N ASN A 118 23.62 19.39 15.26
CA ASN A 118 24.31 18.74 14.14
C ASN A 118 25.82 18.52 14.41
N ASN A 119 26.34 18.84 15.61
CA ASN A 119 27.79 18.84 15.90
C ASN A 119 28.19 18.47 17.36
N ALA A 120 27.50 17.54 18.04
CA ALA A 120 28.00 17.00 19.31
C ALA A 120 28.76 15.68 19.09
N ALA A 121 30.03 15.66 19.47
CA ALA A 121 30.96 14.55 19.38
C ALA A 121 30.58 13.40 20.33
N GLY A 122 29.74 12.47 19.88
CA GLY A 122 29.72 11.10 20.40
C GLY A 122 30.85 10.32 19.74
N ALA A 123 31.73 9.68 20.53
CA ALA A 123 32.94 9.01 20.06
C ALA A 123 32.65 7.95 18.98
N GLY A 124 32.71 8.34 17.71
CA GLY A 124 32.69 7.39 16.61
C GLY A 124 34.05 6.70 16.52
N ARG A 125 34.11 5.42 16.81
CA ARG A 125 35.33 4.63 16.58
C ARG A 125 35.22 3.94 15.23
N GLU A 126 36.21 4.16 14.38
CA GLU A 126 36.37 3.38 13.15
C GLU A 126 36.84 1.98 13.55
N ILE A 127 36.07 0.96 13.17
CA ILE A 127 36.49 -0.43 13.36
C ILE A 127 37.22 -0.81 12.07
N PRO A 128 38.50 -1.22 12.12
CA PRO A 128 39.29 -1.55 10.95
C PRO A 128 38.92 -2.95 10.42
N TYR A 129 37.63 -3.25 10.29
CA TYR A 129 37.13 -4.48 9.69
C TYR A 129 36.56 -4.17 8.31
N LEU A 130 37.18 -4.72 7.27
CA LEU A 130 36.78 -4.52 5.88
C LEU A 130 35.68 -5.51 5.54
N LEU A 131 34.51 -5.00 5.16
CA LEU A 131 33.39 -5.84 4.80
C LEU A 131 33.33 -6.04 3.28
N ARG A 132 32.94 -7.26 2.86
CA ARG A 132 32.93 -7.68 1.46
C ARG A 132 31.53 -7.54 0.86
N TRP A 133 31.51 -7.10 -0.39
CA TRP A 133 30.29 -6.93 -1.17
C TRP A 133 29.60 -8.28 -1.40
N GLY A 134 28.26 -8.31 -1.28
CA GLY A 134 27.45 -9.51 -1.54
C GLY A 134 27.49 -10.58 -0.45
N GLN A 135 28.26 -10.37 0.62
CA GLN A 135 28.31 -11.25 1.78
C GLN A 135 27.21 -10.89 2.79
N THR A 136 26.64 -11.91 3.44
CA THR A 136 25.71 -11.72 4.57
C THR A 136 26.48 -11.78 5.87
N TYR A 137 26.22 -10.81 6.74
CA TYR A 137 26.78 -10.71 8.08
C TYR A 137 25.65 -10.76 9.11
N THR A 138 25.92 -11.31 10.28
CA THR A 138 25.03 -11.22 11.45
C THR A 138 25.68 -10.35 12.51
N ALA A 139 24.95 -9.33 12.97
CA ALA A 139 25.33 -8.48 14.07
C ALA A 139 24.55 -8.85 15.33
N SER A 140 25.25 -9.04 16.43
CA SER A 140 24.64 -9.25 17.75
C SER A 140 25.08 -8.17 18.73
N ILE A 141 24.16 -7.65 19.53
CA ILE A 141 24.43 -6.73 20.64
C ILE A 141 24.05 -7.45 21.93
N LEU A 142 25.05 -7.72 22.75
CA LEU A 142 24.88 -8.22 24.10
C LEU A 142 24.90 -7.05 25.08
N ILE A 143 23.87 -6.95 25.90
CA ILE A 143 23.78 -5.98 26.98
C ILE A 143 23.82 -6.74 28.29
N ARG A 144 24.91 -6.55 29.05
CA ARG A 144 25.06 -7.11 30.38
C ARG A 144 24.80 -6.08 31.46
N ASN A 145 24.02 -6.47 32.45
CA ASN A 145 23.79 -5.67 33.64
C ASN A 145 24.79 -6.09 34.72
N THR A 146 25.91 -5.38 34.84
CA THR A 146 27.05 -5.85 35.63
C THR A 146 27.06 -5.36 37.08
N ALA A 147 26.20 -4.39 37.43
CA ALA A 147 25.84 -3.94 38.79
C ALA A 147 24.84 -2.76 38.69
N GLU A 148 24.18 -2.38 39.80
CA GLU A 148 23.10 -1.35 39.88
C GLU A 148 23.41 0.05 39.27
N THR A 149 24.59 0.27 38.68
CA THR A 149 25.08 1.56 38.18
C THR A 149 25.77 1.52 36.81
N HIS A 150 25.88 0.37 36.14
CA HIS A 150 26.63 0.26 34.88
C HIS A 150 25.95 -0.66 33.85
N VAL A 151 26.04 -0.29 32.57
CA VAL A 151 25.58 -1.14 31.46
C VAL A 151 26.79 -1.50 30.61
N HIS A 152 27.01 -2.80 30.39
CA HIS A 152 28.09 -3.30 29.56
C HIS A 152 27.53 -3.74 28.21
N ILE A 153 27.98 -3.10 27.13
CA ILE A 153 27.50 -3.33 25.77
C ILE A 153 28.63 -3.99 24.97
N GLN A 154 28.36 -5.17 24.43
CA GLN A 154 29.30 -5.93 23.62
C GLN A 154 28.70 -6.19 22.24
N PHE A 155 29.46 -5.88 21.18
CA PHE A 155 29.04 -6.08 19.79
C PHE A 155 29.83 -7.21 19.14
N TYR A 156 29.10 -8.13 18.51
CA TYR A 156 29.66 -9.25 17.78
C TYR A 156 29.27 -9.15 16.30
N LEU A 157 30.15 -9.58 15.42
CA LEU A 157 29.89 -9.70 13.99
C LEU A 157 30.28 -11.10 13.54
N ASP A 158 29.32 -11.90 13.12
CA ASP A 158 29.60 -13.20 12.51
C ASP A 158 29.87 -13.01 11.02
N ASP A 159 31.15 -13.18 10.64
CA ASP A 159 31.59 -13.28 9.24
C ASP A 159 31.70 -14.78 8.87
N PRO A 160 30.91 -15.27 7.89
CA PRO A 160 30.95 -16.67 7.50
C PRO A 160 32.32 -17.17 7.02
N GLU A 161 33.19 -16.28 6.56
CA GLU A 161 34.56 -16.63 6.15
C GLU A 161 35.62 -16.38 7.24
N ASN A 162 35.26 -15.72 8.33
CA ASN A 162 36.14 -15.51 9.48
C ASN A 162 35.40 -15.77 10.80
N PRO A 163 35.20 -17.03 11.18
CA PRO A 163 34.38 -17.40 12.34
C PRO A 163 34.90 -16.87 13.69
N GLU A 164 36.15 -16.39 13.75
CA GLU A 164 36.73 -15.81 14.97
C GLU A 164 36.08 -14.46 15.36
N THR A 165 35.49 -13.73 14.40
CA THR A 165 34.80 -12.45 14.67
C THR A 165 33.49 -12.62 15.44
N GLY A 166 32.94 -13.83 15.41
CA GLY A 166 31.80 -14.25 16.22
C GLY A 166 32.12 -14.60 17.67
N LYS A 167 33.39 -14.95 17.94
CA LYS A 167 33.83 -15.49 19.23
C LYS A 167 34.30 -14.41 20.21
N LYS A 168 34.68 -13.24 19.70
CA LYS A 168 35.12 -12.09 20.51
C LYS A 168 34.38 -10.83 20.07
N PRO A 169 34.00 -9.96 21.00
CA PRO A 169 33.32 -8.73 20.63
C PRO A 169 34.27 -7.82 19.86
N LEU A 170 33.80 -7.28 18.72
CA LEU A 170 34.49 -6.22 17.99
C LEU A 170 34.40 -4.87 18.72
N ILE A 171 33.38 -4.70 19.56
CA ILE A 171 33.21 -3.55 20.45
C ILE A 171 32.88 -4.05 21.84
N ASP A 172 33.59 -3.53 22.83
CA ASP A 172 33.35 -3.79 24.23
C ASP A 172 33.35 -2.42 24.94
N PHE A 173 32.18 -2.01 25.45
CA PHE A 173 31.96 -0.68 26.02
C PHE A 173 31.17 -0.76 27.32
N ILE A 174 31.65 -0.07 28.36
CA ILE A 174 30.96 0.04 29.65
C ILE A 174 30.48 1.47 29.81
N ASP A 175 29.16 1.66 29.87
CA ASP A 175 28.55 2.92 30.26
C ASP A 175 28.52 3.03 31.79
N ARG A 176 29.14 4.11 32.31
CA ARG A 176 29.28 4.39 33.74
C ARG A 176 28.39 5.53 34.25
N SER A 177 27.39 5.93 33.47
CA SER A 177 26.49 7.01 33.87
C SER A 177 25.69 6.60 35.13
N PRO A 178 25.38 7.53 36.06
CA PRO A 178 24.84 7.18 37.37
C PRO A 178 23.37 6.70 37.33
N TYR A 179 23.16 5.38 37.34
CA TYR A 179 21.82 4.76 37.33
C TYR A 179 21.30 4.39 38.74
N ARG A 180 19.98 4.15 38.89
CA ARG A 180 19.36 3.45 40.03
C ARG A 180 18.20 2.61 39.52
N ILE A 181 18.15 1.34 39.88
CA ILE A 181 17.11 0.39 39.50
C ILE A 181 15.91 0.56 40.45
N LEU A 182 14.72 0.83 39.93
CA LEU A 182 13.47 0.81 40.71
C LEU A 182 12.99 -0.63 40.90
N ARG A 183 12.51 -0.97 42.09
CA ARG A 183 11.97 -2.30 42.42
C ARG A 183 10.45 -2.25 42.45
N ASN A 184 9.81 -3.41 42.28
CA ASN A 184 8.34 -3.51 42.23
C ASN A 184 7.59 -2.83 43.37
N ARG A 185 8.18 -2.95 44.56
CA ARG A 185 7.57 -2.45 45.78
C ARG A 185 7.62 -0.92 45.93
N ASP A 186 8.28 -0.22 45.01
CA ASP A 186 8.26 1.25 44.96
C ASP A 186 7.05 1.77 44.15
N VAL A 187 6.22 0.88 43.60
CA VAL A 187 4.99 1.13 42.85
C VAL A 187 3.82 0.45 43.58
N GLY A 188 2.73 1.18 43.81
CA GLY A 188 1.56 0.69 44.57
C GLY A 188 0.83 -0.50 43.91
N PRO A 189 0.10 -1.31 44.69
CA PRO A 189 -0.34 -2.65 44.26
C PRO A 189 -1.56 -2.59 43.32
N GLN A 190 -1.61 -3.47 42.31
CA GLN A 190 -2.64 -4.53 42.10
C GLN A 190 -2.55 -5.16 40.68
N VAL A 191 -2.13 -6.44 40.55
CA VAL A 191 -2.91 -7.71 40.27
C VAL A 191 -3.56 -7.77 38.87
N GLY A 192 -3.49 -8.83 38.03
CA GLY A 192 -2.90 -10.18 38.08
C GLY A 192 -3.46 -11.02 36.91
N ALA A 193 -2.62 -11.79 36.21
CA ALA A 193 -3.05 -12.65 35.10
C ALA A 193 -3.59 -14.01 35.59
N SER A 194 -4.67 -14.47 34.95
CA SER A 194 -5.09 -15.87 34.98
C SER A 194 -4.45 -16.63 33.83
N GLY A 195 -3.94 -17.83 34.13
CA GLY A 195 -2.96 -18.52 33.30
C GLY A 195 -3.49 -19.28 32.08
N SER A 196 -2.61 -19.40 31.09
CA SER A 196 -2.34 -20.66 30.40
C SER A 196 -0.84 -20.72 30.07
N PRO A 197 -0.12 -21.82 30.35
CA PRO A 197 1.31 -21.96 30.13
C PRO A 197 1.55 -22.52 28.73
N ASP A 198 2.04 -21.69 27.80
CA ASP A 198 2.86 -22.03 26.61
C ASP A 198 2.57 -21.03 25.48
N VAL A 199 3.26 -19.89 25.52
CA VAL A 199 3.43 -19.04 24.33
C VAL A 199 4.87 -18.54 24.31
N GLN A 200 5.63 -18.95 23.29
CA GLN A 200 7.02 -18.54 23.08
C GLN A 200 7.12 -17.07 22.64
N PRO A 201 8.09 -16.29 23.15
CA PRO A 201 8.32 -14.91 22.70
C PRO A 201 9.21 -14.93 21.46
N SER A 202 8.65 -14.92 20.25
CA SER A 202 9.48 -14.77 19.05
C SER A 202 8.76 -14.21 17.82
N VAL A 203 8.15 -13.02 17.91
CA VAL A 203 8.00 -12.17 16.72
C VAL A 203 8.09 -10.69 17.11
N LEU A 204 9.26 -10.06 16.93
CA LEU A 204 9.46 -8.60 17.02
C LEU A 204 9.90 -8.09 15.63
N PHE A 205 8.95 -7.60 14.84
CA PHE A 205 9.14 -7.04 13.48
C PHE A 205 9.91 -7.94 12.49
N SER A 206 9.83 -7.65 11.18
CA SER A 206 10.52 -8.46 10.17
C SER A 206 12.04 -8.31 10.30
N GLY A 207 12.72 -9.31 10.87
CA GLY A 207 14.19 -9.44 10.82
C GLY A 207 15.00 -9.14 12.09
N MET A 208 14.37 -8.93 13.26
CA MET A 208 15.07 -8.83 14.54
C MET A 208 14.63 -9.93 15.50
N ARG A 209 15.58 -10.43 16.32
CA ARG A 209 15.31 -11.44 17.35
C ARG A 209 15.87 -10.98 18.69
N LEU A 210 15.08 -11.15 19.74
CA LEU A 210 15.52 -11.05 21.14
C LEU A 210 15.79 -12.46 21.65
N LEU A 211 16.98 -12.69 22.21
CA LEU A 211 17.42 -13.99 22.69
C LEU A 211 17.86 -13.89 24.16
N THR A 212 17.62 -14.95 24.92
CA THR A 212 18.32 -15.18 26.20
C THR A 212 19.77 -15.59 25.93
N LEU A 213 20.67 -15.45 26.92
CA LEU A 213 22.05 -15.95 26.81
C LEU A 213 22.11 -17.42 26.44
N GLU A 214 21.28 -18.26 27.07
CA GLU A 214 21.27 -19.69 26.80
C GLU A 214 20.85 -20.00 25.35
N GLN A 215 19.86 -19.27 24.83
CA GLN A 215 19.44 -19.40 23.43
C GLN A 215 20.55 -18.96 22.47
N TRP A 216 21.26 -17.89 22.80
CA TRP A 216 22.38 -17.39 22.01
C TRP A 216 23.59 -18.33 22.03
N ASP A 217 23.95 -18.88 23.18
CA ASP A 217 25.05 -19.86 23.32
C ASP A 217 24.75 -21.18 22.59
N ARG A 218 23.49 -21.64 22.60
CA ARG A 218 23.04 -22.80 21.81
C ARG A 218 23.10 -22.56 20.30
N LEU A 219 22.92 -21.32 19.84
CA LEU A 219 23.06 -20.96 18.43
C LEU A 219 24.54 -20.93 18.01
N LYS A 220 25.42 -20.39 18.85
CA LYS A 220 26.86 -20.30 18.56
C LYS A 220 27.62 -21.62 18.69
N SER A 221 27.11 -22.59 19.44
CA SER A 221 27.74 -23.90 19.65
C SER A 221 27.47 -24.94 18.56
N LYS A 222 26.60 -24.64 17.57
CA LYS A 222 26.35 -25.53 16.43
C LYS A 222 27.37 -25.27 15.30
N PRO A 223 28.00 -26.31 14.71
CA PRO A 223 28.82 -26.14 13.51
C PRO A 223 27.97 -25.57 12.37
N SER A 224 28.50 -24.58 11.66
CA SER A 224 27.88 -23.83 10.57
C SER A 224 26.86 -24.64 9.75
N ILE A 225 25.57 -24.47 10.06
CA ILE A 225 24.48 -24.92 9.21
C ILE A 225 24.54 -24.05 7.96
N ARG A 226 24.75 -24.70 6.80
CA ARG A 226 24.75 -24.02 5.49
C ARG A 226 23.39 -23.32 5.32
N PRO A 227 23.36 -22.04 4.94
CA PRO A 227 22.12 -21.26 4.83
C PRO A 227 21.33 -21.61 3.56
N GLN A 228 20.86 -22.85 3.48
CA GLN A 228 19.89 -23.28 2.47
C GLN A 228 18.47 -23.41 3.03
N ASP A 229 18.32 -23.39 4.37
CA ASP A 229 17.04 -23.64 5.06
C ASP A 229 16.51 -22.45 5.89
N ALA A 230 17.03 -21.24 5.69
CA ALA A 230 16.51 -20.02 6.32
C ALA A 230 15.86 -19.10 5.28
N ILE A 231 14.52 -19.20 5.18
CA ILE A 231 13.53 -18.23 4.70
C ILE A 231 14.10 -17.10 3.83
N ALA A 232 14.00 -17.32 2.51
CA ALA A 232 14.38 -16.38 1.48
C ALA A 232 13.50 -15.11 1.48
N THR A 233 13.97 -14.01 2.08
CA THR A 233 13.57 -12.65 1.69
C THR A 233 14.38 -12.23 0.46
N ASN A 234 13.99 -12.78 -0.69
CA ASN A 234 14.60 -12.49 -1.98
C ASN A 234 14.15 -11.11 -2.51
N SER A 235 14.83 -10.03 -2.14
CA SER A 235 14.99 -8.90 -3.07
C SER A 235 16.16 -9.22 -4.00
N VAL A 236 15.91 -10.14 -4.92
CA VAL A 236 16.87 -10.51 -5.97
C VAL A 236 16.90 -9.36 -6.96
N ARG A 237 18.08 -8.78 -7.17
CA ARG A 237 18.44 -8.22 -8.46
C ARG A 237 18.36 -9.37 -9.47
N ALA A 238 17.17 -9.59 -10.02
CA ALA A 238 17.08 -10.18 -11.33
C ALA A 238 17.60 -9.07 -12.25
N VAL A 239 18.92 -9.04 -12.44
CA VAL A 239 19.43 -8.75 -13.77
C VAL A 239 18.57 -9.61 -14.67
N ALA A 240 17.96 -9.01 -15.69
CA ALA A 240 17.41 -9.76 -16.80
C ALA A 240 18.56 -10.60 -17.40
N ARG A 241 18.86 -11.75 -16.77
CA ARG A 241 19.21 -12.92 -17.52
C ARG A 241 17.88 -13.36 -18.05
N ASP A 242 17.54 -12.84 -19.23
CA ASP A 242 16.87 -13.68 -20.20
C ASP A 242 17.66 -14.99 -20.15
N ASN A 243 17.09 -16.02 -19.52
CA ASN A 243 17.60 -17.36 -19.66
C ASN A 243 17.41 -17.67 -21.14
N GLU A 244 18.45 -17.37 -21.93
CA GLU A 244 18.55 -17.77 -23.34
C GLU A 244 18.55 -19.30 -23.50
N ASN A 245 18.52 -20.06 -22.38
CA ASN A 245 18.33 -21.51 -22.33
C ASN A 245 17.24 -21.86 -21.31
N ALA A 246 15.97 -21.54 -21.59
CA ALA A 246 14.88 -22.24 -20.89
C ALA A 246 14.81 -23.67 -21.44
N GLU A 247 15.16 -24.68 -20.64
CA GLU A 247 15.16 -26.08 -21.11
C GLU A 247 13.81 -26.79 -20.92
N LYS A 248 12.88 -26.18 -20.17
CA LYS A 248 11.58 -26.77 -19.83
C LYS A 248 10.42 -25.86 -20.18
N LEU A 249 9.32 -26.48 -20.57
CA LEU A 249 8.03 -25.86 -20.79
C LEU A 249 7.52 -25.26 -19.47
N ALA A 250 7.21 -23.98 -19.49
CA ALA A 250 6.74 -23.25 -18.31
C ALA A 250 5.76 -22.15 -18.70
N LEU A 251 4.77 -21.92 -17.83
CA LEU A 251 3.81 -20.82 -17.94
C LEU A 251 4.05 -19.79 -16.82
N PRO A 252 3.72 -18.51 -17.04
CA PRO A 252 3.58 -17.53 -15.96
C PRO A 252 2.61 -18.03 -14.88
N THR A 253 2.84 -17.64 -13.63
CA THR A 253 2.03 -18.02 -12.46
C THR A 253 0.55 -17.65 -12.61
N LEU A 254 0.25 -16.63 -13.41
CA LEU A 254 -1.12 -16.22 -13.74
C LEU A 254 -1.92 -17.34 -14.43
N PHE A 255 -1.25 -18.21 -15.21
CA PHE A 255 -1.83 -19.40 -15.81
C PHE A 255 -1.74 -20.57 -14.82
N SER A 256 -2.77 -20.71 -14.00
CA SER A 256 -2.89 -21.76 -12.99
C SER A 256 -4.31 -22.31 -12.95
N ASP A 257 -4.51 -23.39 -12.21
CA ASP A 257 -5.84 -23.92 -11.91
C ASP A 257 -6.74 -22.81 -11.34
N HIS A 258 -8.03 -22.95 -11.58
CA HIS A 258 -9.05 -21.96 -11.16
C HIS A 258 -8.94 -20.59 -11.84
N MET A 259 -8.10 -20.39 -12.86
CA MET A 259 -8.02 -19.08 -13.53
C MET A 259 -9.31 -18.66 -14.25
N VAL A 260 -9.41 -17.37 -14.56
CA VAL A 260 -10.45 -16.79 -15.41
C VAL A 260 -9.81 -16.11 -16.61
N LEU A 261 -10.21 -16.48 -17.81
CA LEU A 261 -9.79 -15.87 -19.08
C LEU A 261 -10.84 -14.88 -19.58
N GLN A 262 -10.40 -13.84 -20.28
CA GLN A 262 -11.30 -12.84 -20.85
C GLN A 262 -12.10 -13.39 -22.03
N ARG A 263 -13.42 -13.23 -21.98
CA ARG A 263 -14.34 -13.58 -23.08
C ARG A 263 -14.27 -12.59 -24.22
N ARG A 264 -14.69 -13.02 -25.41
CA ARG A 264 -14.91 -12.19 -26.62
C ARG A 264 -13.70 -11.36 -27.08
N LYS A 265 -12.51 -11.72 -26.61
CA LYS A 265 -11.23 -11.20 -27.10
C LYS A 265 -10.35 -12.39 -27.44
N SER A 266 -9.40 -12.18 -28.34
CA SER A 266 -8.33 -13.16 -28.56
C SER A 266 -7.66 -13.46 -27.22
N ILE A 267 -7.27 -14.73 -27.00
CA ILE A 267 -6.71 -15.19 -25.74
C ILE A 267 -5.20 -15.46 -25.95
N PRO A 268 -4.32 -14.54 -25.55
CA PRO A 268 -2.88 -14.76 -25.63
C PRO A 268 -2.47 -15.77 -24.56
N VAL A 269 -1.73 -16.79 -24.98
CA VAL A 269 -1.09 -17.75 -24.09
C VAL A 269 0.41 -17.72 -24.38
N TRP A 270 1.22 -17.56 -23.35
CA TRP A 270 2.66 -17.42 -23.49
C TRP A 270 3.40 -18.18 -22.41
N GLY A 271 4.65 -18.48 -22.70
CA GLY A 271 5.48 -19.28 -21.83
C GLY A 271 6.95 -19.27 -22.22
N LYS A 272 7.71 -20.08 -21.50
CA LYS A 272 9.08 -20.44 -21.84
C LYS A 272 9.13 -21.91 -22.27
N GLY A 273 10.16 -22.25 -23.03
CA GLY A 273 10.40 -23.61 -23.50
C GLY A 273 11.76 -23.71 -24.17
N LYS A 274 12.09 -24.91 -24.65
CA LYS A 274 13.35 -25.18 -25.34
C LYS A 274 13.36 -24.57 -26.74
N GLU A 275 14.46 -23.93 -27.11
CA GLU A 275 14.59 -23.27 -28.42
C GLU A 275 14.25 -24.20 -29.59
N GLY A 276 13.44 -23.71 -30.54
CA GLY A 276 13.00 -24.46 -31.72
C GLY A 276 11.96 -25.55 -31.47
N GLU A 277 11.54 -25.76 -30.21
CA GLU A 277 10.49 -26.72 -29.87
C GLU A 277 9.11 -26.22 -30.31
N ARG A 278 8.25 -27.13 -30.79
CA ARG A 278 6.84 -26.83 -31.06
C ARG A 278 6.01 -26.97 -29.79
N VAL A 279 5.23 -25.96 -29.49
CA VAL A 279 4.29 -25.90 -28.35
C VAL A 279 2.88 -25.87 -28.89
N PHE A 280 2.02 -26.72 -28.33
CA PHE A 280 0.60 -26.83 -28.66
C PHE A 280 -0.23 -26.44 -27.46
N VAL A 281 -1.26 -25.62 -27.68
CA VAL A 281 -2.24 -25.25 -26.64
C VAL A 281 -3.62 -25.67 -27.10
N SER A 282 -4.28 -26.51 -26.31
CA SER A 282 -5.67 -26.92 -26.51
C SER A 282 -6.55 -26.34 -25.42
N PHE A 283 -7.65 -25.69 -25.80
CA PHE A 283 -8.58 -25.05 -24.87
C PHE A 283 -9.95 -24.89 -25.53
N ALA A 284 -11.05 -25.15 -24.81
CA ALA A 284 -12.42 -24.90 -25.28
C ALA A 284 -12.72 -25.44 -26.70
N GLY A 285 -12.19 -26.62 -27.06
CA GLY A 285 -12.42 -27.28 -28.36
C GLY A 285 -11.56 -26.79 -29.52
N GLN A 286 -10.66 -25.83 -29.30
CA GLN A 286 -9.67 -25.38 -30.28
C GLN A 286 -8.25 -25.82 -29.87
N THR A 287 -7.38 -25.95 -30.87
CA THR A 287 -5.95 -26.20 -30.70
C THR A 287 -5.17 -25.24 -31.58
N ALA A 288 -4.17 -24.59 -31.01
CA ALA A 288 -3.21 -23.77 -31.74
C ALA A 288 -1.78 -24.23 -31.42
N GLU A 289 -0.85 -23.87 -32.29
CA GLU A 289 0.56 -24.21 -32.15
C GLU A 289 1.46 -23.00 -32.43
N THR A 290 2.66 -23.05 -31.87
CA THR A 290 3.74 -22.08 -32.13
C THR A 290 5.09 -22.75 -31.92
N THR A 291 6.15 -22.03 -32.23
CA THR A 291 7.53 -22.47 -32.01
C THR A 291 8.20 -21.56 -30.99
N VAL A 292 9.01 -22.13 -30.12
CA VAL A 292 9.82 -21.38 -29.18
C VAL A 292 10.92 -20.62 -29.92
N HIS A 293 11.00 -19.32 -29.65
CA HIS A 293 12.03 -18.41 -30.16
C HIS A 293 12.64 -17.59 -29.02
N ASN A 294 13.96 -17.59 -28.92
CA ASN A 294 14.73 -17.00 -27.81
C ASN A 294 14.24 -17.49 -26.43
N GLY A 295 13.98 -18.79 -26.31
CA GLY A 295 13.51 -19.43 -25.08
C GLY A 295 12.10 -19.02 -24.63
N LYS A 296 11.35 -18.28 -25.46
CA LYS A 296 9.98 -17.81 -25.19
C LYS A 296 9.05 -18.23 -26.32
N TRP A 297 7.78 -18.38 -26.00
CA TRP A 297 6.75 -18.62 -26.99
C TRP A 297 5.49 -17.83 -26.64
N LEU A 298 4.75 -17.47 -27.67
CA LEU A 298 3.46 -16.79 -27.58
C LEU A 298 2.60 -17.36 -28.70
N LEU A 299 1.35 -17.67 -28.37
CA LEU A 299 0.31 -17.90 -29.36
C LEU A 299 -0.97 -17.19 -28.94
N LYS A 300 -1.91 -17.10 -29.88
CA LYS A 300 -3.21 -16.51 -29.66
C LYS A 300 -4.28 -17.52 -30.03
N LEU A 301 -5.15 -17.83 -29.09
CA LEU A 301 -6.37 -18.58 -29.33
C LEU A 301 -7.50 -17.64 -29.76
N ASP A 302 -8.48 -18.20 -30.45
CA ASP A 302 -9.67 -17.48 -30.88
C ASP A 302 -10.55 -17.10 -29.68
N PRO A 303 -11.34 -16.02 -29.79
CA PRO A 303 -12.26 -15.60 -28.75
C PRO A 303 -13.23 -16.71 -28.33
N VAL A 304 -13.48 -16.82 -27.02
CA VAL A 304 -14.44 -17.76 -26.43
C VAL A 304 -15.53 -16.98 -25.69
N GLU A 305 -16.76 -17.48 -25.75
CA GLU A 305 -17.88 -16.94 -24.95
C GLU A 305 -17.76 -17.31 -23.47
N ALA A 306 -18.52 -16.61 -22.61
CA ALA A 306 -18.49 -16.88 -21.18
C ALA A 306 -18.93 -18.32 -20.86
N GLY A 307 -18.21 -19.01 -19.99
CA GLY A 307 -18.51 -20.41 -19.69
C GLY A 307 -17.45 -21.09 -18.82
N GLY A 308 -17.41 -22.41 -18.91
CA GLY A 308 -16.56 -23.30 -18.13
C GLY A 308 -17.30 -24.01 -16.99
N PRO A 309 -16.60 -24.83 -16.20
CA PRO A 309 -15.14 -25.02 -16.23
C PRO A 309 -14.66 -25.77 -17.48
N TYR A 310 -13.54 -25.32 -18.02
CA TYR A 310 -12.79 -25.98 -19.08
C TYR A 310 -11.46 -26.52 -18.54
N GLU A 311 -10.83 -27.38 -19.33
CA GLU A 311 -9.43 -27.75 -19.17
C GLU A 311 -8.61 -27.07 -20.28
N MET A 312 -7.44 -26.54 -19.93
CA MET A 312 -6.43 -26.07 -20.88
C MET A 312 -5.22 -26.99 -20.81
N THR A 313 -4.79 -27.52 -21.94
CA THR A 313 -3.57 -28.34 -22.02
C THR A 313 -2.53 -27.62 -22.86
N VAL A 314 -1.35 -27.41 -22.29
CA VAL A 314 -0.17 -26.88 -22.98
C VAL A 314 0.86 -27.99 -23.04
N HIS A 315 1.26 -28.42 -24.22
CA HIS A 315 2.20 -29.52 -24.36
C HIS A 315 3.24 -29.28 -25.44
N SER A 316 4.38 -29.92 -25.25
CA SER A 316 5.43 -30.08 -26.24
C SER A 316 5.60 -31.56 -26.57
N LYS A 317 6.72 -31.96 -27.16
CA LYS A 317 6.98 -33.37 -27.46
C LYS A 317 7.19 -34.21 -26.19
N GLU A 318 7.80 -33.63 -25.16
CA GLU A 318 8.26 -34.36 -23.95
C GLU A 318 7.53 -33.94 -22.67
N GLU A 319 6.91 -32.76 -22.66
CA GLU A 319 6.31 -32.17 -21.47
C GLU A 319 4.84 -31.77 -21.71
N GLN A 320 4.02 -31.87 -20.67
CA GLN A 320 2.61 -31.44 -20.70
C GLN A 320 2.25 -30.76 -19.37
N ILE A 321 1.62 -29.59 -19.48
CA ILE A 321 1.00 -28.84 -18.40
C ILE A 321 -0.51 -28.87 -18.63
N THR A 322 -1.28 -29.20 -17.60
CA THR A 322 -2.74 -29.22 -17.65
C THR A 322 -3.29 -28.29 -16.58
N LEU A 323 -4.04 -27.27 -17.00
CA LEU A 323 -4.71 -26.32 -16.13
C LEU A 323 -6.20 -26.68 -16.06
N ARG A 324 -6.71 -26.85 -14.85
CA ARG A 324 -8.06 -27.33 -14.56
C ARG A 324 -8.94 -26.21 -14.03
N ASP A 325 -10.24 -26.40 -14.16
CA ASP A 325 -11.24 -25.45 -13.68
C ASP A 325 -11.02 -24.03 -14.25
N VAL A 326 -10.79 -23.93 -15.55
CA VAL A 326 -10.59 -22.64 -16.23
C VAL A 326 -11.96 -22.07 -16.61
N LEU A 327 -12.28 -20.87 -16.12
CA LEU A 327 -13.49 -20.16 -16.52
C LEU A 327 -13.18 -19.14 -17.63
N VAL A 328 -14.20 -18.83 -18.43
CA VAL A 328 -14.16 -17.71 -19.39
C VAL A 328 -15.22 -16.70 -18.98
N GLY A 329 -14.81 -15.43 -18.83
CA GLY A 329 -15.64 -14.38 -18.24
C GLY A 329 -15.06 -12.99 -18.44
N GLU A 330 -15.22 -12.11 -17.46
CA GLU A 330 -14.70 -10.75 -17.49
C GLU A 330 -13.52 -10.62 -16.54
N VAL A 331 -12.37 -10.17 -17.03
CA VAL A 331 -11.13 -10.06 -16.23
C VAL A 331 -10.79 -8.60 -15.99
N TRP A 332 -10.68 -8.21 -14.74
CA TRP A 332 -10.38 -6.83 -14.33
C TRP A 332 -9.12 -6.77 -13.48
N VAL A 333 -8.23 -5.83 -13.80
CA VAL A 333 -7.06 -5.55 -12.96
C VAL A 333 -7.45 -4.54 -11.89
N LEU A 334 -7.24 -4.89 -10.62
CA LEU A 334 -7.45 -4.03 -9.47
C LEU A 334 -6.11 -3.45 -9.04
N SER A 335 -5.90 -2.15 -9.22
CA SER A 335 -4.60 -1.50 -8.99
C SER A 335 -4.73 -0.15 -8.28
N GLY A 336 -3.57 0.45 -7.97
CA GLY A 336 -3.47 1.66 -7.16
C GLY A 336 -2.91 1.35 -5.77
N GLN A 337 -3.51 1.92 -4.73
CA GLN A 337 -2.95 1.86 -3.37
C GLN A 337 -3.89 1.30 -2.30
N SER A 338 -3.69 1.71 -1.05
CA SER A 338 -4.28 1.13 0.16
C SER A 338 -5.80 1.09 0.16
N ASN A 339 -6.47 2.03 -0.52
CA ASN A 339 -7.93 2.04 -0.63
C ASN A 339 -8.48 1.01 -1.63
N MET A 340 -7.74 0.71 -2.71
CA MET A 340 -8.03 -0.46 -3.55
C MET A 340 -7.64 -1.75 -2.83
N GLU A 341 -6.49 -1.79 -2.14
CA GLU A 341 -6.01 -2.97 -1.39
C GLU A 341 -6.87 -3.29 -0.14
N PHE A 342 -7.70 -2.36 0.32
CA PHE A 342 -8.45 -2.48 1.56
C PHE A 342 -9.38 -3.70 1.56
N SER A 343 -9.07 -4.71 2.38
CA SER A 343 -9.76 -6.00 2.32
C SER A 343 -11.13 -6.00 3.00
N MET A 344 -11.98 -6.95 2.62
CA MET A 344 -13.30 -7.20 3.24
C MET A 344 -13.18 -7.41 4.76
N LYS A 345 -12.16 -8.12 5.22
CA LYS A 345 -11.84 -8.30 6.64
C LYS A 345 -11.67 -6.97 7.39
N ARG A 346 -11.10 -5.95 6.73
CA ARG A 346 -10.87 -4.63 7.33
C ARG A 346 -12.12 -3.74 7.30
N VAL A 347 -13.05 -3.98 6.38
CA VAL A 347 -14.36 -3.29 6.37
C VAL A 347 -15.16 -3.68 7.61
N GLY A 348 -15.05 -4.94 8.03
CA GLY A 348 -15.67 -5.42 9.27
C GLY A 348 -17.18 -5.65 9.15
N ASP A 349 -17.70 -5.88 7.94
CA ASP A 349 -19.10 -6.28 7.72
C ASP A 349 -19.21 -7.81 7.63
N PRO A 350 -19.65 -8.49 8.70
CA PRO A 350 -19.71 -9.95 8.72
C PRO A 350 -20.84 -10.52 7.85
N ALA A 351 -21.89 -9.74 7.52
CA ALA A 351 -23.05 -10.28 6.79
C ALA A 351 -22.70 -10.58 5.33
N ASP A 352 -22.06 -9.61 4.66
CA ASP A 352 -21.62 -9.77 3.27
C ASP A 352 -20.55 -10.87 3.14
N VAL A 353 -19.71 -11.08 4.18
CA VAL A 353 -18.73 -12.18 4.23
C VAL A 353 -19.40 -13.55 4.39
N VAL A 354 -20.32 -13.70 5.35
CA VAL A 354 -20.99 -14.97 5.64
C VAL A 354 -21.83 -15.45 4.45
N GLN A 355 -22.42 -14.53 3.69
CA GLN A 355 -23.28 -14.86 2.55
C GLN A 355 -22.53 -15.00 1.23
N ALA A 356 -21.24 -14.67 1.18
CA ALA A 356 -20.47 -14.69 -0.06
C ALA A 356 -20.11 -16.11 -0.49
N ASN A 357 -20.99 -16.75 -1.26
CA ASN A 357 -20.71 -18.01 -1.95
C ASN A 357 -20.86 -17.83 -3.47
N TYR A 358 -19.86 -17.19 -4.07
CA TYR A 358 -19.83 -16.85 -5.50
C TYR A 358 -18.59 -17.46 -6.16
N PRO A 359 -18.52 -18.80 -6.34
CA PRO A 359 -17.31 -19.48 -6.82
C PRO A 359 -16.88 -19.11 -8.26
N ARG A 360 -17.77 -18.43 -8.99
CA ARG A 360 -17.51 -17.87 -10.34
C ARG A 360 -16.92 -16.46 -10.31
N ILE A 361 -16.77 -15.86 -9.12
CA ILE A 361 -15.94 -14.68 -8.88
C ILE A 361 -14.63 -15.18 -8.29
N ARG A 362 -13.51 -14.86 -8.95
CA ARG A 362 -12.19 -15.36 -8.56
C ARG A 362 -11.18 -14.25 -8.51
N LEU A 363 -10.32 -14.31 -7.50
CA LEU A 363 -9.25 -13.35 -7.25
C LEU A 363 -7.90 -14.01 -7.49
N PHE A 364 -7.08 -13.39 -8.33
CA PHE A 364 -5.65 -13.64 -8.35
C PHE A 364 -4.95 -12.61 -7.48
N THR A 365 -4.27 -13.05 -6.44
CA THR A 365 -3.48 -12.17 -5.56
C THR A 365 -2.00 -12.45 -5.75
N SER A 366 -1.24 -11.44 -6.20
CA SER A 366 0.22 -11.55 -6.25
C SER A 366 0.87 -11.24 -4.92
N ARG A 367 2.05 -11.81 -4.65
CA ARG A 367 2.84 -11.42 -3.47
C ARG A 367 3.44 -10.03 -3.65
N LEU A 368 3.58 -9.29 -2.56
CA LEU A 368 4.22 -7.97 -2.59
C LEU A 368 5.67 -8.11 -3.04
N ASN A 369 6.02 -7.38 -4.12
CA ASN A 369 7.34 -7.37 -4.72
C ASN A 369 7.57 -6.01 -5.41
N MET A 370 8.83 -5.70 -5.68
CA MET A 370 9.25 -4.46 -6.37
C MET A 370 10.55 -4.73 -7.12
N PHE A 371 10.61 -4.42 -8.42
CA PHE A 371 11.77 -4.73 -9.24
C PHE A 371 12.19 -3.57 -10.15
N GLU A 372 13.49 -3.32 -10.23
CA GLU A 372 14.06 -2.25 -11.07
C GLU A 372 13.83 -2.46 -12.57
N ALA A 373 13.72 -3.72 -13.00
CA ALA A 373 13.46 -4.11 -14.38
C ALA A 373 12.16 -4.92 -14.50
N PRO A 374 11.45 -4.86 -15.64
CA PRO A 374 10.26 -5.67 -15.90
C PRO A 374 10.53 -7.15 -15.64
N GLN A 375 9.63 -7.79 -14.90
CA GLN A 375 9.71 -9.22 -14.66
C GLN A 375 8.94 -10.00 -15.73
N TRP A 376 9.43 -11.21 -16.02
CA TRP A 376 8.75 -12.15 -16.91
C TRP A 376 7.47 -12.72 -16.29
N ASP A 377 7.48 -12.92 -14.97
CA ASP A 377 6.37 -13.50 -14.23
C ASP A 377 6.08 -12.65 -12.98
N ILE A 378 4.82 -12.70 -12.56
CA ILE A 378 4.38 -12.10 -11.31
C ILE A 378 4.82 -12.98 -10.15
N ALA A 379 5.33 -12.41 -9.06
CA ALA A 379 5.90 -13.23 -7.99
C ALA A 379 4.83 -13.96 -7.19
N GLY A 380 4.69 -15.25 -7.48
CA GLY A 380 3.72 -16.12 -6.82
C GLY A 380 2.28 -15.63 -6.98
N GLY A 381 1.40 -16.26 -6.22
CA GLY A 381 -0.03 -16.03 -6.27
C GLY A 381 -0.79 -17.28 -6.68
N ALA A 382 -2.10 -17.23 -6.54
CA ALA A 382 -3.02 -18.26 -6.95
C ALA A 382 -4.38 -17.64 -7.18
N TRP A 383 -5.20 -18.28 -8.01
CA TRP A 383 -6.60 -17.96 -8.14
C TRP A 383 -7.40 -18.57 -6.99
N THR A 384 -8.19 -17.74 -6.32
CA THR A 384 -9.06 -18.16 -5.23
C THR A 384 -10.50 -17.76 -5.53
N ALA A 385 -11.43 -18.68 -5.26
CA ALA A 385 -12.86 -18.43 -5.40
C ALA A 385 -13.38 -17.55 -4.27
N ALA A 386 -14.39 -16.72 -4.54
CA ALA A 386 -15.11 -15.95 -3.51
C ALA A 386 -16.06 -16.85 -2.72
N THR A 387 -15.51 -17.61 -1.78
CA THR A 387 -16.25 -18.41 -0.79
C THR A 387 -16.28 -17.69 0.56
N PRO A 388 -17.14 -18.09 1.51
CA PRO A 388 -17.20 -17.44 2.83
C PRO A 388 -15.86 -17.46 3.57
N GLU A 389 -15.04 -18.49 3.34
CA GLU A 389 -13.71 -18.65 3.93
C GLU A 389 -12.69 -17.68 3.32
N MET A 390 -12.76 -17.45 2.01
CA MET A 390 -11.73 -16.73 1.26
C MET A 390 -12.06 -15.27 1.00
N VAL A 391 -13.35 -14.90 0.95
CA VAL A 391 -13.80 -13.54 0.59
C VAL A 391 -13.25 -12.47 1.53
N SER A 392 -12.94 -12.82 2.78
CA SER A 392 -12.40 -11.90 3.78
C SER A 392 -11.07 -11.26 3.34
N GLU A 393 -10.29 -11.95 2.51
CA GLU A 393 -9.01 -11.47 1.98
C GLU A 393 -9.16 -10.72 0.64
N PHE A 394 -10.37 -10.64 0.07
CA PHE A 394 -10.59 -9.91 -1.18
C PHE A 394 -10.49 -8.40 -0.95
N PRO A 395 -9.90 -7.65 -1.90
CA PRO A 395 -10.07 -6.21 -1.99
C PRO A 395 -11.56 -5.85 -1.97
N ALA A 396 -12.03 -5.10 -0.96
CA ALA A 396 -13.45 -4.90 -0.73
C ALA A 396 -14.12 -4.13 -1.89
N ALA A 397 -13.51 -3.05 -2.36
CA ALA A 397 -14.02 -2.30 -3.52
C ALA A 397 -14.07 -3.20 -4.78
N GLY A 398 -13.05 -4.03 -4.97
CA GLY A 398 -12.98 -4.99 -6.07
C GLY A 398 -14.00 -6.12 -5.97
N PHE A 399 -14.26 -6.62 -4.76
CA PHE A 399 -15.27 -7.66 -4.52
C PHE A 399 -16.67 -7.13 -4.84
N TYR A 400 -17.06 -5.97 -4.29
CA TYR A 400 -18.38 -5.39 -4.58
C TYR A 400 -18.53 -5.03 -6.06
N PHE A 401 -17.48 -4.51 -6.69
CA PHE A 401 -17.45 -4.31 -8.14
C PHE A 401 -17.70 -5.61 -8.91
N GLY A 402 -16.94 -6.68 -8.60
CA GLY A 402 -17.12 -7.97 -9.25
C GLY A 402 -18.47 -8.62 -8.96
N LEU A 403 -19.01 -8.44 -7.75
CA LEU A 403 -20.32 -8.94 -7.35
C LEU A 403 -21.44 -8.30 -8.17
N GLU A 404 -21.43 -6.98 -8.30
CA GLU A 404 -22.38 -6.23 -9.13
C GLU A 404 -22.32 -6.71 -10.59
N LEU A 405 -21.11 -6.87 -11.14
CA LEU A 405 -20.96 -7.37 -12.51
C LEU A 405 -21.47 -8.81 -12.65
N HIS A 406 -21.14 -9.68 -11.71
CA HIS A 406 -21.58 -11.07 -11.73
C HIS A 406 -23.11 -11.18 -11.66
N GLN A 407 -23.74 -10.42 -10.76
CA GLN A 407 -25.20 -10.43 -10.57
C GLN A 407 -25.95 -9.86 -11.78
N LYS A 408 -25.45 -8.79 -12.40
CA LYS A 408 -26.10 -8.15 -13.56
C LYS A 408 -25.91 -8.91 -14.88
N HIS A 409 -24.73 -9.50 -15.08
CA HIS A 409 -24.35 -10.08 -16.38
C HIS A 409 -24.31 -11.60 -16.39
N HIS A 410 -24.41 -12.25 -15.22
CA HIS A 410 -24.43 -13.70 -15.06
C HIS A 410 -23.21 -14.43 -15.68
N VAL A 411 -22.05 -13.77 -15.66
CA VAL A 411 -20.79 -14.31 -16.20
C VAL A 411 -19.71 -14.46 -15.13
N PRO A 412 -18.73 -15.37 -15.30
CA PRO A 412 -17.59 -15.44 -14.40
C PRO A 412 -16.82 -14.11 -14.35
N ILE A 413 -16.28 -13.77 -13.19
CA ILE A 413 -15.48 -12.56 -12.98
C ILE A 413 -14.10 -12.97 -12.46
N GLY A 414 -13.06 -12.56 -13.16
CA GLY A 414 -11.67 -12.63 -12.71
C GLY A 414 -11.20 -11.27 -12.22
N LEU A 415 -10.64 -11.21 -11.02
CA LEU A 415 -10.08 -10.00 -10.43
C LEU A 415 -8.58 -10.23 -10.21
N ILE A 416 -7.71 -9.37 -10.74
CA ILE A 416 -6.26 -9.47 -10.56
C ILE A 416 -5.81 -8.35 -9.61
N ALA A 417 -5.51 -8.69 -8.36
CA ALA A 417 -5.12 -7.73 -7.33
C ALA A 417 -3.62 -7.38 -7.39
N THR A 418 -3.36 -6.14 -7.78
CA THR A 418 -2.01 -5.59 -7.88
C THR A 418 -1.74 -4.42 -6.94
N ALA A 419 -2.76 -3.81 -6.33
CA ALA A 419 -2.62 -2.61 -5.50
C ALA A 419 -1.61 -2.76 -4.32
N VAL A 420 -0.99 -1.64 -3.93
CA VAL A 420 -0.03 -1.55 -2.81
C VAL A 420 -0.18 -0.23 -2.05
N GLY A 421 -0.42 -0.30 -0.75
CA GLY A 421 -0.50 0.89 0.12
C GLY A 421 0.71 1.82 0.09
N GLY A 422 0.46 3.12 0.15
CA GLY A 422 1.50 4.15 0.33
C GLY A 422 2.36 4.44 -0.90
N THR A 423 1.86 4.15 -2.10
CA THR A 423 2.62 4.30 -3.35
C THR A 423 2.26 5.56 -4.10
N ASP A 424 3.26 6.19 -4.71
CA ASP A 424 3.09 7.27 -5.68
C ASP A 424 2.86 6.73 -7.09
N ILE A 425 2.22 7.54 -7.92
CA ILE A 425 1.91 7.19 -9.31
C ILE A 425 3.13 6.84 -10.17
N LEU A 426 4.30 7.46 -9.91
CA LEU A 426 5.55 7.17 -10.62
C LEU A 426 5.99 5.71 -10.49
N MET A 427 5.61 5.02 -9.40
CA MET A 427 5.94 3.61 -9.19
C MET A 427 5.20 2.67 -10.16
N TRP A 428 4.10 3.15 -10.73
CA TRP A 428 3.17 2.44 -11.61
C TRP A 428 3.38 2.77 -13.09
N MET A 429 4.34 3.64 -13.41
CA MET A 429 4.73 3.96 -14.77
C MET A 429 5.82 3.02 -15.29
N SER A 430 5.90 2.84 -16.61
CA SER A 430 7.04 2.14 -17.20
C SER A 430 8.34 2.93 -17.03
N GLY A 431 9.47 2.24 -17.07
CA GLY A 431 10.78 2.88 -16.99
C GLY A 431 11.07 3.86 -18.13
N GLU A 432 10.49 3.66 -19.32
CA GLU A 432 10.61 4.61 -20.44
C GLU A 432 9.83 5.89 -20.13
N LEU A 433 8.57 5.76 -19.68
CA LEU A 433 7.75 6.90 -19.34
C LEU A 433 8.33 7.70 -18.16
N VAL A 434 8.86 7.01 -17.15
CA VAL A 434 9.58 7.67 -16.05
C VAL A 434 10.75 8.48 -16.56
N LYS A 435 11.55 7.96 -17.50
CA LYS A 435 12.67 8.72 -18.08
C LYS A 435 12.18 9.97 -18.81
N GLU A 436 11.10 9.87 -19.57
CA GLU A 436 10.50 10.99 -20.30
C GLU A 436 9.94 12.08 -19.37
N LEU A 437 9.32 11.69 -18.26
CA LEU A 437 8.65 12.61 -17.32
C LEU A 437 9.49 13.00 -16.10
N SER A 438 10.68 12.41 -15.92
CA SER A 438 11.55 12.63 -14.74
C SER A 438 12.02 14.07 -14.54
N LEU A 439 11.91 14.92 -15.58
CA LEU A 439 12.21 16.35 -15.50
C LEU A 439 11.09 17.19 -14.85
N ILE A 440 9.89 16.62 -14.68
CA ILE A 440 8.67 17.35 -14.29
C ILE A 440 8.33 17.15 -12.81
N SER A 441 8.79 16.06 -12.17
CA SER A 441 8.53 15.80 -10.74
C SER A 441 9.82 15.43 -9.98
N PRO A 442 10.47 16.38 -9.28
CA PRO A 442 11.74 16.15 -8.57
C PRO A 442 11.57 15.42 -7.22
N VAL A 443 10.41 14.81 -6.93
CA VAL A 443 10.17 14.14 -5.63
C VAL A 443 10.77 12.73 -5.63
N HIS A 444 12.09 12.68 -5.43
CA HIS A 444 12.94 11.48 -5.46
C HIS A 444 12.90 10.60 -4.19
N ARG A 445 11.72 10.21 -3.69
CA ARG A 445 11.66 9.35 -2.47
C ARG A 445 11.21 7.91 -2.68
N GLN A 446 10.53 7.59 -3.78
CA GLN A 446 10.03 6.25 -4.05
C GLN A 446 10.70 5.68 -5.29
N ARG A 447 11.05 4.38 -5.26
CA ARG A 447 11.67 3.65 -6.37
C ARG A 447 10.73 3.71 -7.59
N PRO A 448 10.94 4.63 -8.57
CA PRO A 448 9.99 4.84 -9.65
C PRO A 448 9.93 3.57 -10.50
N ASN A 449 8.84 3.33 -11.24
CA ASN A 449 8.60 2.15 -12.09
C ASN A 449 8.72 0.74 -11.44
N TYR A 450 9.06 0.62 -10.15
CA TYR A 450 9.35 -0.71 -9.58
C TYR A 450 8.12 -1.58 -9.42
N LEU A 451 6.94 -0.99 -9.20
CA LEU A 451 5.68 -1.73 -9.08
C LEU A 451 5.11 -2.06 -10.45
N TYR A 452 5.22 -1.15 -11.42
CA TYR A 452 4.92 -1.44 -12.82
C TYR A 452 5.66 -2.70 -13.28
N ASN A 453 6.98 -2.72 -13.11
CA ASN A 453 7.84 -3.81 -13.52
C ASN A 453 7.51 -5.15 -12.85
N ALA A 454 7.09 -5.10 -11.59
CA ALA A 454 6.89 -6.28 -10.76
C ALA A 454 5.46 -6.86 -10.83
N ARG A 455 4.46 -6.01 -11.13
CA ARG A 455 3.04 -6.36 -10.99
C ARG A 455 2.17 -6.05 -12.21
N ILE A 456 2.62 -5.20 -13.14
CA ILE A 456 1.85 -4.81 -14.33
C ILE A 456 2.47 -5.37 -15.61
N ALA A 457 3.77 -5.14 -15.81
CA ALA A 457 4.50 -5.68 -16.96
C ALA A 457 4.36 -7.21 -17.12
N PRO A 458 4.41 -8.03 -16.04
CA PRO A 458 4.28 -9.48 -16.17
C PRO A 458 2.87 -9.96 -16.50
N LEU A 459 1.86 -9.10 -16.37
CA LEU A 459 0.48 -9.41 -16.78
C LEU A 459 0.29 -9.24 -18.28
N GLN A 460 1.20 -8.55 -18.98
CA GLN A 460 1.08 -8.31 -20.41
C GLN A 460 1.60 -9.54 -21.18
N PRO A 461 0.87 -10.06 -22.19
CA PRO A 461 -0.33 -9.50 -22.81
C PRO A 461 -1.65 -10.20 -22.42
N PHE A 462 -1.88 -10.62 -21.16
CA PHE A 462 -3.14 -11.25 -20.73
C PHE A 462 -4.35 -10.43 -21.15
N ALA A 463 -5.33 -11.01 -21.83
CA ALA A 463 -6.53 -10.27 -22.23
C ALA A 463 -7.34 -9.84 -21.00
N ILE A 464 -7.79 -8.58 -20.98
CA ILE A 464 -8.54 -7.98 -19.86
C ILE A 464 -9.77 -7.21 -20.36
N ALA A 465 -10.82 -7.14 -19.55
CA ALA A 465 -11.96 -6.26 -19.74
C ALA A 465 -11.54 -4.80 -19.56
N GLY A 466 -10.80 -4.51 -18.48
CA GLY A 466 -10.30 -3.17 -18.16
C GLY A 466 -9.55 -3.12 -16.82
N VAL A 467 -9.35 -1.90 -16.31
CA VAL A 467 -8.66 -1.62 -15.05
C VAL A 467 -9.59 -0.86 -14.10
N ALA A 468 -9.60 -1.26 -12.83
CA ALA A 468 -10.14 -0.48 -11.73
C ALA A 468 -8.98 0.06 -10.87
N TRP A 469 -8.97 1.37 -10.63
CA TRP A 469 -7.84 2.09 -10.03
C TRP A 469 -8.29 2.97 -8.86
N TRP A 470 -7.58 2.89 -7.72
CA TRP A 470 -7.79 3.82 -6.62
C TRP A 470 -6.46 4.24 -6.03
N GLN A 471 -6.00 5.44 -6.40
CA GLN A 471 -4.76 6.02 -5.94
C GLN A 471 -4.78 7.54 -6.05
N GLY A 472 -3.98 8.17 -5.20
CA GLY A 472 -3.68 9.58 -5.26
C GLY A 472 -3.25 10.15 -3.91
N GLU A 473 -3.64 9.49 -2.81
CA GLU A 473 -3.49 10.01 -1.46
C GLU A 473 -2.03 10.33 -1.12
N HIS A 474 -1.08 9.48 -1.53
CA HIS A 474 0.35 9.78 -1.31
C HIS A 474 0.84 10.95 -2.17
N ASN A 475 0.35 11.09 -3.41
CA ASN A 475 0.66 12.23 -4.27
C ASN A 475 0.07 13.54 -3.72
N ALA A 476 -1.13 13.51 -3.12
CA ALA A 476 -1.70 14.67 -2.41
C ALA A 476 -0.79 15.11 -1.26
N SER A 477 -0.40 14.18 -0.37
CA SER A 477 0.51 14.49 0.75
C SER A 477 1.89 14.98 0.31
N ASN A 478 2.33 14.60 -0.90
CA ASN A 478 3.58 15.06 -1.50
C ASN A 478 3.44 16.35 -2.34
N LYS A 479 2.23 16.93 -2.42
CA LYS A 479 1.92 18.16 -3.16
C LYS A 479 2.31 18.09 -4.64
N ASP A 480 2.08 16.94 -5.26
CA ASP A 480 2.39 16.74 -6.67
C ASP A 480 1.47 17.63 -7.55
N LYS A 481 2.07 18.62 -8.21
CA LYS A 481 1.36 19.59 -9.04
C LYS A 481 1.12 19.11 -10.48
N HIS A 482 1.53 17.90 -10.82
CA HIS A 482 1.48 17.39 -12.19
C HIS A 482 0.73 16.05 -12.28
N TYR A 483 -0.11 15.74 -11.30
CA TYR A 483 -0.77 14.46 -11.20
C TYR A 483 -1.60 14.11 -12.44
N SER A 484 -2.32 15.07 -13.03
CA SER A 484 -3.12 14.83 -14.25
C SER A 484 -2.26 14.43 -15.46
N LEU A 485 -1.12 15.09 -15.65
CA LEU A 485 -0.16 14.74 -16.70
C LEU A 485 0.45 13.36 -16.45
N LEU A 486 0.87 13.10 -15.21
CA LEU A 486 1.43 11.81 -14.81
C LEU A 486 0.40 10.68 -15.02
N PHE A 487 -0.81 10.86 -14.54
CA PHE A 487 -1.84 9.82 -14.57
C PHE A 487 -2.36 9.54 -15.98
N SER A 488 -2.66 10.59 -16.74
CA SER A 488 -3.07 10.43 -18.15
C SER A 488 -1.98 9.75 -18.99
N SER A 489 -0.71 10.10 -18.76
CA SER A 489 0.42 9.45 -19.45
C SER A 489 0.57 7.98 -19.07
N MET A 490 0.40 7.65 -17.78
CA MET A 490 0.42 6.26 -17.30
C MET A 490 -0.68 5.43 -17.96
N ILE A 491 -1.91 5.95 -18.00
CA ILE A 491 -3.06 5.26 -18.63
C ILE A 491 -2.76 4.96 -20.11
N ASN A 492 -2.28 5.95 -20.85
CA ASN A 492 -1.97 5.82 -22.27
C ASN A 492 -0.79 4.86 -22.52
N ASP A 493 0.25 4.90 -21.67
CA ASP A 493 1.38 3.98 -21.74
C ASP A 493 0.95 2.53 -21.46
N TRP A 494 0.09 2.30 -20.47
CA TRP A 494 -0.45 0.97 -20.19
C TRP A 494 -1.25 0.43 -21.38
N ARG A 495 -2.14 1.24 -21.98
CA ARG A 495 -2.91 0.85 -23.18
C ARG A 495 -2.00 0.50 -24.35
N LYS A 496 -1.00 1.35 -24.61
CA LYS A 496 0.01 1.14 -25.66
C LYS A 496 0.74 -0.18 -25.47
N ARG A 497 1.21 -0.45 -24.25
CA ARG A 497 2.01 -1.66 -23.94
C ARG A 497 1.18 -2.94 -23.89
N TRP A 498 -0.07 -2.86 -23.45
CA TRP A 498 -0.98 -4.00 -23.50
C TRP A 498 -1.35 -4.38 -24.94
N GLY A 499 -1.35 -3.41 -25.86
CA GLY A 499 -1.70 -3.63 -27.26
C GLY A 499 -3.17 -4.04 -27.46
N GLN A 500 -4.05 -3.67 -26.53
CA GLN A 500 -5.47 -4.05 -26.52
C GLN A 500 -6.41 -2.84 -26.70
N GLY A 501 -5.95 -1.84 -27.46
CA GLY A 501 -6.67 -0.59 -27.70
C GLY A 501 -6.94 0.22 -26.43
N ASP A 502 -7.95 1.09 -26.50
CA ASP A 502 -8.38 1.93 -25.39
C ASP A 502 -9.30 1.17 -24.43
N PHE A 503 -8.79 0.12 -23.76
CA PHE A 503 -9.61 -0.59 -22.78
C PHE A 503 -10.10 0.36 -21.65
N PRO A 504 -11.28 0.09 -21.07
CA PRO A 504 -11.84 0.87 -19.96
C PRO A 504 -10.85 1.07 -18.81
N PHE A 505 -10.63 2.32 -18.42
CA PHE A 505 -9.87 2.67 -17.23
C PHE A 505 -10.79 3.38 -16.23
N LEU A 506 -11.18 2.68 -15.18
CA LEU A 506 -12.16 3.13 -14.20
C LEU A 506 -11.42 3.51 -12.93
N TYR A 507 -11.49 4.76 -12.50
CA TYR A 507 -10.79 5.18 -11.28
C TYR A 507 -11.68 5.87 -10.27
N VAL A 508 -11.24 5.84 -9.01
CA VAL A 508 -11.94 6.49 -7.90
C VAL A 508 -11.27 7.83 -7.59
N GLN A 509 -12.04 8.92 -7.68
CA GLN A 509 -11.62 10.23 -7.18
C GLN A 509 -11.50 10.16 -5.65
N LEU A 510 -10.46 10.78 -5.08
CA LEU A 510 -10.20 10.70 -3.64
C LEU A 510 -11.43 11.08 -2.82
N SER A 511 -11.73 10.27 -1.81
CA SER A 511 -12.83 10.53 -0.87
C SER A 511 -12.52 11.72 0.04
N SER A 512 -13.53 12.24 0.76
CA SER A 512 -13.35 13.28 1.78
C SER A 512 -12.39 12.84 2.89
N TYR A 513 -11.44 13.70 3.23
CA TYR A 513 -10.49 13.49 4.32
C TYR A 513 -9.95 14.85 4.77
N ASN A 514 -9.69 15.04 6.06
CA ASN A 514 -9.25 16.32 6.60
C ASN A 514 -7.79 16.64 6.25
N ASP A 515 -7.54 16.96 4.98
CA ASP A 515 -6.25 17.30 4.40
C ASP A 515 -6.42 18.45 3.40
N VAL A 516 -5.60 19.48 3.53
CA VAL A 516 -5.67 20.71 2.73
C VAL A 516 -5.20 20.54 1.28
N ASP A 517 -4.44 19.48 0.98
CA ASP A 517 -3.88 19.22 -0.35
C ASP A 517 -4.81 18.33 -1.20
N PHE A 518 -5.78 17.64 -0.58
CA PHE A 518 -6.74 16.77 -1.26
C PHE A 518 -7.59 17.46 -2.35
N PRO A 519 -8.10 18.70 -2.15
CA PRO A 519 -8.89 19.39 -3.18
C PRO A 519 -8.15 19.57 -4.49
N ALA A 520 -6.87 19.96 -4.41
CA ALA A 520 -6.03 20.14 -5.60
C ALA A 520 -5.84 18.82 -6.33
N LEU A 521 -5.62 17.71 -5.60
CA LEU A 521 -5.49 16.41 -6.25
C LEU A 521 -6.81 15.91 -6.86
N ARG A 522 -7.97 16.16 -6.23
CA ARG A 522 -9.27 15.84 -6.84
C ARG A 522 -9.48 16.61 -8.15
N ASP A 523 -9.02 17.86 -8.20
CA ASP A 523 -9.07 18.71 -9.40
C ASP A 523 -8.17 18.16 -10.53
N GLU A 524 -6.98 17.66 -10.18
CA GLU A 524 -6.09 16.94 -11.11
C GLU A 524 -6.67 15.59 -11.58
N GLN A 525 -7.35 14.87 -10.69
CA GLN A 525 -8.09 13.66 -11.04
C GLN A 525 -9.24 13.98 -12.00
N LEU A 526 -9.98 15.07 -11.79
CA LEU A 526 -11.00 15.52 -12.74
C LEU A 526 -10.37 15.89 -14.09
N MET A 527 -9.22 16.56 -14.10
CA MET A 527 -8.50 16.89 -15.34
C MET A 527 -8.01 15.64 -16.09
N THR A 528 -7.65 14.57 -15.39
CA THR A 528 -7.26 13.31 -16.05
C THR A 528 -8.40 12.75 -16.92
N LEU A 529 -9.66 12.94 -16.51
CA LEU A 529 -10.83 12.51 -17.27
C LEU A 529 -10.90 13.18 -18.64
N THR A 530 -10.54 14.46 -18.73
CA THR A 530 -10.57 15.22 -20.00
C THR A 530 -9.38 14.92 -20.91
N LEU A 531 -8.30 14.37 -20.34
CA LEU A 531 -7.05 14.04 -21.05
C LEU A 531 -6.99 12.58 -21.53
N THR A 532 -7.99 11.75 -21.23
CA THR A 532 -7.98 10.33 -21.57
C THR A 532 -9.30 9.87 -22.20
N LYS A 533 -9.22 8.87 -23.08
CA LYS A 533 -10.39 8.25 -23.73
C LYS A 533 -10.87 7.04 -22.94
N ASN A 534 -12.13 6.65 -23.10
CA ASN A 534 -12.71 5.44 -22.50
C ASN A 534 -12.35 5.27 -21.00
N THR A 535 -12.51 6.36 -20.26
CA THR A 535 -12.12 6.49 -18.86
C THR A 535 -13.34 6.95 -18.07
N GLY A 536 -13.53 6.43 -16.86
CA GLY A 536 -14.59 6.84 -15.94
C GLY A 536 -14.04 7.19 -14.57
N MET A 537 -14.66 8.16 -13.89
CA MET A 537 -14.24 8.65 -12.56
C MET A 537 -15.36 8.52 -11.52
N ALA A 538 -15.20 7.61 -10.57
CA ALA A 538 -16.10 7.44 -9.44
C ALA A 538 -15.81 8.52 -8.39
N VAL A 539 -16.69 9.51 -8.29
CA VAL A 539 -16.70 10.45 -7.16
C VAL A 539 -17.10 9.68 -5.91
N THR A 540 -16.32 9.76 -4.83
CA THR A 540 -16.60 9.09 -3.53
C THR A 540 -16.48 10.03 -2.34
N MET A 541 -16.54 11.33 -2.58
CA MET A 541 -16.44 12.37 -1.57
C MET A 541 -17.51 12.24 -0.48
N ASP A 542 -18.71 11.79 -0.84
CA ASP A 542 -19.84 11.51 0.06
C ASP A 542 -19.62 10.31 1.01
N ASN A 543 -18.58 9.51 0.78
CA ASN A 543 -18.24 8.34 1.59
C ASN A 543 -16.94 8.50 2.38
N GLY A 544 -16.35 9.69 2.41
CA GLY A 544 -15.10 9.95 3.15
C GLY A 544 -15.27 9.99 4.66
N GLU A 545 -14.16 9.92 5.39
CA GLU A 545 -14.13 10.00 6.85
C GLU A 545 -13.17 11.11 7.30
N ILE A 546 -13.58 11.93 8.26
CA ILE A 546 -12.80 13.10 8.68
C ILE A 546 -11.47 12.73 9.34
N THR A 547 -11.40 11.57 10.02
CA THR A 547 -10.23 11.11 10.80
C THR A 547 -9.51 9.91 10.21
N ASP A 548 -10.05 9.26 9.18
CA ASP A 548 -9.43 8.10 8.53
C ASP A 548 -9.40 8.31 7.02
N ILE A 549 -8.20 8.24 6.46
CA ILE A 549 -7.96 8.34 5.01
C ILE A 549 -8.50 7.11 4.25
N HIS A 550 -8.86 6.05 4.98
CA HIS A 550 -9.41 4.82 4.44
C HIS A 550 -10.91 4.69 4.74
N PRO A 551 -11.79 5.26 3.90
CA PRO A 551 -13.23 5.16 4.14
C PRO A 551 -13.68 3.70 4.14
N ARG A 552 -14.45 3.30 5.17
CA ARG A 552 -14.90 1.91 5.35
C ARG A 552 -15.95 1.49 4.34
N ASN A 553 -16.80 2.40 3.87
CA ASN A 553 -17.83 2.09 2.88
C ASN A 553 -17.21 1.87 1.48
N LYS A 554 -16.71 0.65 1.25
CA LYS A 554 -16.15 0.24 -0.05
C LYS A 554 -17.21 -0.24 -1.05
N LYS A 555 -18.44 -0.47 -0.58
CA LYS A 555 -19.56 -0.96 -1.40
C LYS A 555 -19.98 0.06 -2.44
N GLU A 556 -20.13 1.32 -2.02
CA GLU A 556 -20.45 2.42 -2.93
C GLU A 556 -19.41 2.62 -4.03
N ALA A 557 -18.11 2.53 -3.68
CA ALA A 557 -17.04 2.62 -4.66
C ALA A 557 -17.11 1.47 -5.68
N GLY A 558 -17.31 0.24 -5.22
CA GLY A 558 -17.47 -0.93 -6.09
C GLY A 558 -18.69 -0.82 -7.00
N TYR A 559 -19.83 -0.37 -6.46
CA TYR A 559 -21.06 -0.14 -7.23
C TYR A 559 -20.86 0.90 -8.33
N ARG A 560 -20.25 2.05 -8.02
CA ARG A 560 -20.00 3.11 -9.00
C ARG A 560 -19.05 2.67 -10.10
N LEU A 561 -17.99 1.94 -9.76
CA LEU A 561 -17.12 1.31 -10.77
C LEU A 561 -17.92 0.36 -11.67
N SER A 562 -18.92 -0.37 -11.15
CA SER A 562 -19.75 -1.28 -11.94
C SER A 562 -20.61 -0.57 -12.98
N LEU A 563 -21.16 0.62 -12.65
CA LEU A 563 -21.91 1.43 -13.59
C LEU A 563 -21.03 1.92 -14.75
N MET A 564 -19.78 2.27 -14.45
CA MET A 564 -18.81 2.67 -15.48
C MET A 564 -18.42 1.50 -16.37
N ALA A 565 -18.28 0.30 -15.82
CA ALA A 565 -18.08 -0.90 -16.63
C ALA A 565 -19.30 -1.16 -17.53
N ASP A 566 -20.53 -1.02 -17.01
CA ASP A 566 -21.75 -1.11 -17.82
C ASP A 566 -21.73 -0.15 -19.02
N ALA A 567 -21.39 1.12 -18.82
CA ALA A 567 -21.32 2.10 -19.90
C ALA A 567 -20.11 1.89 -20.84
N LEU A 568 -18.91 1.79 -20.29
CA LEU A 568 -17.64 1.89 -21.03
C LEU A 568 -17.12 0.56 -21.56
N ALA A 569 -17.38 -0.55 -20.86
CA ALA A 569 -16.97 -1.88 -21.29
C ALA A 569 -18.06 -2.60 -22.09
N TYR A 570 -19.33 -2.40 -21.70
CA TYR A 570 -20.47 -3.13 -22.26
C TYR A 570 -21.37 -2.29 -23.16
N GLY A 571 -21.11 -0.99 -23.28
CA GLY A 571 -21.88 -0.10 -24.16
C GLY A 571 -23.34 0.07 -23.74
N LYS A 572 -23.66 -0.17 -22.47
CA LYS A 572 -25.04 -0.01 -21.98
C LYS A 572 -25.38 1.48 -21.81
N PRO A 573 -26.60 1.90 -22.17
CA PRO A 573 -27.05 3.28 -22.01
C PRO A 573 -27.49 3.55 -20.57
N VAL A 574 -26.54 3.58 -19.64
CA VAL A 574 -26.77 3.89 -18.21
C VAL A 574 -26.02 5.17 -17.85
N GLU A 575 -26.60 6.00 -16.98
CA GLU A 575 -25.84 7.08 -16.36
C GLU A 575 -24.84 6.47 -15.39
N TYR A 576 -23.58 6.89 -15.50
CA TYR A 576 -22.46 6.19 -14.86
C TYR A 576 -21.54 7.12 -14.08
N MET A 577 -21.73 8.44 -14.18
CA MET A 577 -21.04 9.44 -13.37
C MET A 577 -22.04 10.41 -12.77
N GLY A 578 -21.65 11.09 -11.70
CA GLY A 578 -22.42 12.22 -11.18
C GLY A 578 -22.09 13.51 -11.94
N PRO A 579 -22.77 14.63 -11.61
CA PRO A 579 -22.59 15.88 -12.31
C PRO A 579 -21.13 16.33 -12.39
N ILE A 580 -20.65 16.62 -13.59
CA ILE A 580 -19.31 17.15 -13.87
C ILE A 580 -19.43 18.58 -14.37
N TYR A 581 -18.69 19.51 -13.79
CA TYR A 581 -18.70 20.92 -14.22
C TYR A 581 -18.43 21.04 -15.72
N LYS A 582 -19.29 21.81 -16.41
CA LYS A 582 -19.19 22.08 -17.84
C LYS A 582 -18.78 23.52 -18.11
N ASP A 583 -19.60 24.46 -17.69
CA ASP A 583 -19.39 25.89 -17.88
C ASP A 583 -20.10 26.72 -16.81
N MET A 584 -19.73 28.01 -16.76
CA MET A 584 -20.31 29.02 -15.92
C MET A 584 -20.74 30.20 -16.78
N VAL A 585 -22.00 30.64 -16.62
CA VAL A 585 -22.55 31.82 -17.30
C VAL A 585 -22.93 32.86 -16.26
N ILE A 586 -22.37 34.06 -16.37
CA ILE A 586 -22.72 35.18 -15.48
C ILE A 586 -23.88 35.98 -16.08
N LYS A 587 -24.90 36.26 -15.27
CA LYS A 587 -26.00 37.18 -15.62
C LYS A 587 -26.25 38.13 -14.45
N GLY A 588 -25.81 39.39 -14.60
CA GLY A 588 -25.80 40.34 -13.49
C GLY A 588 -24.87 39.85 -12.38
N ASN A 589 -25.37 39.80 -11.15
CA ASN A 589 -24.61 39.36 -9.97
C ASN A 589 -24.77 37.86 -9.64
N ARG A 590 -25.24 37.04 -10.60
CA ARG A 590 -25.47 35.60 -10.41
C ARG A 590 -24.63 34.79 -11.39
N ALA A 591 -24.07 33.69 -10.89
CA ALA A 591 -23.40 32.69 -11.69
C ALA A 591 -24.33 31.48 -11.88
N PHE A 592 -24.52 31.06 -13.13
CA PHE A 592 -25.29 29.89 -13.52
C PHE A 592 -24.29 28.79 -13.91
N ILE A 593 -24.26 27.71 -13.14
CA ILE A 593 -23.33 26.60 -13.31
C ILE A 593 -24.04 25.47 -14.03
N ARG A 594 -23.44 25.00 -15.13
CA ARG A 594 -23.91 23.86 -15.91
C ARG A 594 -23.04 22.64 -15.69
N PHE A 595 -23.68 21.48 -15.83
CA PHE A 595 -23.03 20.19 -15.65
C PHE A 595 -23.28 19.26 -16.83
N GLU A 596 -22.31 18.39 -17.11
CA GLU A 596 -22.52 17.12 -17.80
C GLU A 596 -22.90 16.04 -16.78
N HIS A 597 -23.34 14.86 -17.24
CA HIS A 597 -23.70 13.72 -16.37
C HIS A 597 -24.79 14.04 -15.33
N ILE A 598 -25.77 14.87 -15.73
CA ILE A 598 -26.94 15.18 -14.91
C ILE A 598 -28.00 14.06 -14.93
N GLY A 599 -27.84 13.03 -15.77
CA GLY A 599 -28.83 11.98 -15.97
C GLY A 599 -30.24 12.53 -16.21
N SER A 600 -31.21 12.16 -15.37
CA SER A 600 -32.59 12.64 -15.43
C SER A 600 -32.82 13.99 -14.72
N GLY A 601 -31.76 14.63 -14.22
CA GLY A 601 -31.75 15.97 -13.63
C GLY A 601 -30.90 16.06 -12.36
N LEU A 602 -30.66 17.28 -11.91
CA LEU A 602 -29.97 17.54 -10.64
C LEU A 602 -30.89 17.30 -9.42
N MET A 603 -30.30 16.92 -8.30
CA MET A 603 -30.97 16.82 -7.01
C MET A 603 -30.06 17.21 -5.84
N VAL A 604 -30.70 17.56 -4.72
CA VAL A 604 -30.02 17.84 -3.45
C VAL A 604 -30.26 16.67 -2.50
N LYS A 605 -29.18 16.16 -1.88
CA LYS A 605 -29.30 15.19 -0.79
C LYS A 605 -29.36 15.93 0.54
N GLY A 606 -30.58 16.22 1.00
CA GLY A 606 -30.85 17.02 2.19
C GLY A 606 -31.79 18.19 1.89
N GLU A 607 -31.96 19.11 2.83
CA GLU A 607 -32.96 20.19 2.71
C GLU A 607 -32.51 21.37 1.86
N LYS A 608 -31.22 21.74 1.94
CA LYS A 608 -30.63 22.88 1.22
C LYS A 608 -29.35 22.46 0.53
N LEU A 609 -29.10 23.03 -0.65
CA LEU A 609 -27.86 22.86 -1.38
C LEU A 609 -26.72 23.57 -0.63
N LYS A 610 -25.54 22.94 -0.58
CA LYS A 610 -24.37 23.40 0.18
C LYS A 610 -23.07 23.23 -0.60
N GLY A 611 -21.99 23.80 -0.06
CA GLY A 611 -20.62 23.54 -0.50
C GLY A 611 -20.16 24.42 -1.66
N PHE A 612 -20.85 25.53 -1.93
CA PHE A 612 -20.48 26.50 -2.96
C PHE A 612 -19.91 27.77 -2.37
N THR A 613 -18.80 28.24 -2.94
CA THR A 613 -18.24 29.56 -2.66
C THR A 613 -18.11 30.36 -3.95
N ILE A 614 -18.23 31.69 -3.84
CA ILE A 614 -18.18 32.64 -4.95
C ILE A 614 -17.23 33.79 -4.63
N SER A 615 -16.58 34.35 -5.64
CA SER A 615 -15.72 35.54 -5.48
C SER A 615 -15.88 36.51 -6.64
N GLY A 616 -15.59 37.79 -6.37
CA GLY A 616 -15.37 38.82 -7.38
C GLY A 616 -13.90 38.86 -7.83
N SER A 617 -13.52 39.91 -8.54
CA SER A 617 -12.17 40.08 -9.11
C SER A 617 -11.02 40.05 -8.11
N ASP A 618 -11.30 40.21 -6.82
CA ASP A 618 -10.31 40.11 -5.72
C ASP A 618 -9.97 38.66 -5.35
N HIS A 619 -10.71 37.68 -5.88
CA HIS A 619 -10.61 36.26 -5.57
C HIS A 619 -10.78 35.93 -4.07
N ALA A 620 -11.46 36.81 -3.32
CA ALA A 620 -11.83 36.54 -1.94
C ALA A 620 -13.12 35.70 -1.92
N PHE A 621 -12.95 34.38 -1.78
CA PHE A 621 -14.09 33.44 -1.76
C PHE A 621 -14.91 33.57 -0.48
N VAL A 622 -16.23 33.68 -0.65
CA VAL A 622 -17.25 33.66 0.42
C VAL A 622 -18.28 32.56 0.15
N ASP A 623 -18.92 32.05 1.19
CA ASP A 623 -20.04 31.11 1.05
C ASP A 623 -21.17 31.75 0.24
N ALA A 624 -21.80 30.96 -0.64
CA ALA A 624 -22.83 31.46 -1.54
C ALA A 624 -24.24 30.95 -1.17
N ASP A 625 -25.25 31.78 -1.42
CA ASP A 625 -26.63 31.34 -1.56
C ASP A 625 -26.77 30.54 -2.86
N VAL A 626 -27.33 29.33 -2.76
CA VAL A 626 -27.41 28.39 -3.88
C VAL A 626 -28.74 27.66 -3.98
N TRP A 627 -29.22 27.47 -5.21
CA TRP A 627 -30.39 26.65 -5.53
C TRP A 627 -30.28 26.05 -6.93
N ILE A 628 -31.11 25.04 -7.20
CA ILE A 628 -31.24 24.43 -8.52
C ILE A 628 -32.39 25.14 -9.25
N GLU A 629 -32.13 25.59 -10.49
CA GLU A 629 -33.13 26.15 -11.39
C GLU A 629 -33.09 25.39 -12.72
N GLY A 630 -34.06 24.50 -12.93
CA GLY A 630 -34.01 23.55 -14.05
C GLY A 630 -32.82 22.60 -13.91
N ASP A 631 -31.92 22.62 -14.88
CA ASP A 631 -30.71 21.80 -14.93
C ASP A 631 -29.44 22.58 -14.56
N GLU A 632 -29.59 23.81 -14.05
CA GLU A 632 -28.49 24.69 -13.64
C GLU A 632 -28.46 24.86 -12.12
N VAL A 633 -27.27 25.06 -11.55
CA VAL A 633 -27.12 25.56 -10.18
C VAL A 633 -26.89 27.07 -10.26
N VAL A 634 -27.73 27.84 -9.58
CA VAL A 634 -27.56 29.29 -9.46
C VAL A 634 -26.79 29.59 -8.19
N VAL A 635 -25.74 30.40 -8.31
CA VAL A 635 -24.82 30.78 -7.23
C VAL A 635 -24.82 32.30 -7.10
N PHE A 636 -25.05 32.78 -5.88
CA PHE A 636 -25.25 34.19 -5.58
C PHE A 636 -24.67 34.57 -4.21
N HIS A 637 -24.20 35.80 -4.08
CA HIS A 637 -23.94 36.41 -2.77
C HIS A 637 -24.22 37.92 -2.83
N GLU A 638 -24.84 38.47 -1.79
CA GLU A 638 -25.34 39.86 -1.81
C GLU A 638 -24.25 40.92 -2.04
N THR A 639 -23.03 40.65 -1.55
CA THR A 639 -21.90 41.59 -1.66
C THR A 639 -21.10 41.44 -2.94
N ILE A 640 -21.30 40.37 -3.71
CA ILE A 640 -20.53 40.09 -4.93
C ILE A 640 -21.33 40.59 -6.13
N THR A 641 -20.98 41.77 -6.63
CA THR A 641 -21.71 42.44 -7.73
C THR A 641 -21.26 42.02 -9.11
N ASP A 642 -19.99 41.62 -9.26
CA ASP A 642 -19.38 41.11 -10.50
C ASP A 642 -18.65 39.78 -10.21
N PRO A 643 -19.39 38.66 -10.20
CA PRO A 643 -18.81 37.35 -9.88
C PRO A 643 -17.88 36.87 -11.00
N VAL A 644 -16.65 36.52 -10.64
CA VAL A 644 -15.63 36.04 -11.60
C VAL A 644 -15.30 34.56 -11.41
N ALA A 645 -15.58 34.00 -10.22
CA ALA A 645 -15.25 32.62 -9.93
C ALA A 645 -16.18 31.95 -8.91
N VAL A 646 -16.40 30.66 -9.12
CA VAL A 646 -17.15 29.76 -8.24
C VAL A 646 -16.32 28.51 -7.95
N ARG A 647 -16.45 27.99 -6.73
CA ARG A 647 -15.93 26.68 -6.34
C ARG A 647 -17.04 25.85 -5.73
N TYR A 648 -17.02 24.55 -5.99
CA TYR A 648 -17.87 23.57 -5.33
C TYR A 648 -17.01 22.52 -4.65
N ALA A 649 -17.26 22.31 -3.36
CA ALA A 649 -16.65 21.25 -2.55
C ALA A 649 -15.11 21.22 -2.61
N TYR A 650 -14.48 22.39 -2.78
CA TYR A 650 -13.04 22.54 -2.95
C TYR A 650 -12.32 22.60 -1.58
N GLU A 651 -12.59 21.60 -0.74
CA GLU A 651 -12.04 21.46 0.61
C GLU A 651 -11.72 19.99 0.91
N GLY A 652 -10.84 19.73 1.88
CA GLY A 652 -10.44 18.35 2.22
C GLY A 652 -11.65 17.49 2.59
N TYR A 653 -12.51 18.02 3.46
CA TYR A 653 -13.73 17.39 3.94
C TYR A 653 -14.93 18.36 3.83
N PRO A 654 -15.51 18.54 2.63
CA PRO A 654 -16.55 19.53 2.39
C PRO A 654 -17.94 19.03 2.79
N GLU A 655 -18.81 19.94 3.22
CA GLU A 655 -20.25 19.69 3.29
C GLU A 655 -20.88 19.79 1.89
N ALA A 656 -20.78 18.70 1.11
CA ALA A 656 -21.20 18.65 -0.29
C ALA A 656 -22.37 17.70 -0.49
N ASN A 657 -23.41 18.17 -1.19
CA ASN A 657 -24.66 17.41 -1.33
C ASN A 657 -25.40 17.57 -2.68
N LEU A 658 -24.70 17.99 -3.74
CA LEU A 658 -25.21 17.97 -5.11
C LEU A 658 -25.05 16.57 -5.73
N PHE A 659 -26.12 16.04 -6.30
CA PHE A 659 -26.17 14.75 -6.98
C PHE A 659 -26.97 14.87 -8.28
N ASN A 660 -26.85 13.89 -9.17
CA ASN A 660 -27.91 13.65 -10.16
C ASN A 660 -29.02 12.77 -9.56
N ARG A 661 -30.17 12.69 -10.23
CA ARG A 661 -31.35 11.93 -9.79
C ARG A 661 -31.13 10.41 -9.74
N GLU A 662 -30.09 9.92 -10.38
CA GLU A 662 -29.62 8.54 -10.30
C GLU A 662 -28.81 8.27 -9.02
N GLY A 663 -28.59 9.30 -8.19
CA GLY A 663 -27.95 9.18 -6.89
C GLY A 663 -26.43 9.22 -6.93
N LEU A 664 -25.83 9.73 -8.02
CA LEU A 664 -24.38 9.86 -8.17
C LEU A 664 -23.92 11.29 -7.80
N PRO A 665 -22.90 11.44 -6.92
CA PRO A 665 -22.48 12.75 -6.43
C PRO A 665 -21.73 13.56 -7.48
N ALA A 666 -21.94 14.87 -7.47
CA ALA A 666 -21.20 15.80 -8.29
C ALA A 666 -19.72 15.84 -7.90
N SER A 667 -18.84 15.94 -8.90
CA SER A 667 -17.40 16.10 -8.65
C SER A 667 -17.09 17.53 -8.18
N PRO A 668 -16.16 17.71 -7.22
CA PRO A 668 -15.64 19.03 -6.88
C PRO A 668 -15.06 19.75 -8.09
N PHE A 669 -15.18 21.07 -8.13
CA PHE A 669 -14.60 21.88 -9.20
C PHE A 669 -14.27 23.30 -8.73
N ARG A 670 -13.49 23.99 -9.55
CA ARG A 670 -13.22 25.41 -9.46
C ARG A 670 -13.24 26.04 -10.86
N THR A 671 -13.69 27.29 -10.98
CA THR A 671 -13.71 28.01 -12.27
C THR A 671 -12.53 28.97 -12.46
N ASP A 672 -11.69 29.14 -11.44
CA ASP A 672 -10.55 30.05 -11.42
C ASP A 672 -9.20 29.35 -11.67
N ARG A 673 -9.18 28.42 -12.64
CA ARG A 673 -7.92 27.85 -13.11
C ARG A 673 -7.18 28.90 -13.94
N SER A 674 -5.96 29.25 -13.52
CA SER A 674 -5.06 30.18 -14.21
C SER A 674 -4.33 29.53 -15.37
#